data_AF-A0A1F8FJ60-F1
#
_entry.id   AF-A0A1F8FJ60-F1
#
_cell.length_a   1.000
_cell.length_b   1.000
_cell.length_c   1.000
_cell.angle_alpha   90.00
_cell.angle_beta   90.00
_cell.angle_gamma   90.00
#
_symmetry.space_group_name_H-M   'P 1'
#
loop_
_entity.id
_entity.type
_entity.pdbx_description
1 polymer ?
#
loop_
_entity_poly.entity_id
_entity_poly.type
_entity_poly.pdbx_seq_one_letter_code
_entity_poly.pdbx_strand_id
1 'polypeptide(L)'
;MSNLSKGRVGFIKTAAVLTAVSTVLSLSGVLSLTAFAVVPSDYGLTEGDVISAAGSSDPDVYIVNELGYKRLFLNPVIFGFYGHLGGFAAVKNVSATTRDAFPTSGLFRVDGTQKVYGVESTGEDTGILHWVNTSGAQAVADDPNFFKKVFVINQTEFNWYSLGSEYTSVNQVPSYARVPGATPTPVAGSVSVSIASGNPSAATITTNAQGVEMLRVRLSGTGTINQMVFKRQGAGAVADFDNVYVYEGARRLTSGKTFSSATGEVTFINLNVAVSGSKDLSLVGDFSATAGNVDYVALNSMTLASGTVSGLPVSGNNVTISGATSGRLDVAKVGSIPNPNVGQKQALVSEFKLTANTEAALVKRITMLQGGTVKPADTVNWKLKTGTSEWMGSIDASGYVVFDMSSGHSIAKGGEAIFYVYADVNGKAAEDINLYFENATDILAIGDQYGFGMNTASGTTNQGIDALDAASEAFDVTLQGGVLTIAFNGPSAGNIGTNTADSVLLRYSMTAATNIEVRKTKLVLCHDPAGDGSFANAADTDSGWSDITDIKVTDEDSGVTVLGPADGSAFTVSNAATTCEDSVTGAERVFTDVIDLAAGKTYNFKVTGDVNTANTDGNGLALAAADAVQLFLDNYTAGGSVSTADVTVMKYSGTNTAVADADIVPQADIGGGIQTLQAASLTLGLSSSVTSQTLVRGTTGKTAVGLAFQAGNASALKVTDVVLTGYYRDATSGAFTLGCVSTECVSGLVSSVSIYEVESGTVLSTSPSSNQLSNTTGTVTFNSLNWTIPAGATKTLGVKVNLGSNSLADTDYVSFDINATGDVTALDSSSKTVNAGNADPNGSTSPTVSVTVANAGTMTTAVAPGTPSDHAVYWGQTGDNIGTWRFAAANEGFYIEKLNFQEATAAVRQPLVTDNVKTVYVQYKNKAGTTLTSSSTFNSVASVAFGFTGDNRPYVPKDGSLDVSMLADFKDKAEGATTASQSASFFDIDFIGQSGGGDSTFRAVGEGSGTILNGSDTGITDRNQTTQVRPYRVFPEFALVAPTATKLSTVDPVMTFTITAKGLPTSNLFFDNQAVGSGSLRFEVVASGVGTNSVAFTVRDGTDNSILDTGTITNATLTSPAASLSIDFTSKDLEIAGGSSKTLKIYLDAVTNFNTPINTTAGVGSDYFQLVLRDENDGTNSLVSWVDNSANSTNDNDTTYDGTTGFANGFFRLLPLSGYQFLP
;
A
#
# COMPACT_ATOMS: atom_id res chain seq x y z
N MET A 1 -30.74 14.04 19.46
CA MET A 1 -31.07 15.33 20.09
C MET A 1 -30.01 15.63 21.14
N SER A 2 -29.40 16.83 21.08
CA SER A 2 -28.86 17.64 22.20
C SER A 2 -27.74 17.03 23.09
N ASN A 3 -26.63 17.67 23.46
CA ASN A 3 -26.08 19.04 23.35
C ASN A 3 -24.63 18.95 23.91
N LEU A 4 -23.57 19.44 23.24
CA LEU A 4 -22.96 20.78 23.39
C LEU A 4 -22.43 21.15 24.81
N SER A 5 -21.09 21.11 25.00
CA SER A 5 -20.21 22.31 24.92
C SER A 5 -19.10 22.46 25.98
N LYS A 6 -17.95 22.97 25.49
CA LYS A 6 -16.89 23.84 26.11
C LYS A 6 -15.64 23.25 26.79
N GLY A 7 -14.55 23.22 25.98
CA GLY A 7 -13.34 24.09 26.09
C GLY A 7 -12.28 23.78 27.17
N ARG A 8 -10.99 24.09 27.04
CA ARG A 8 -10.10 24.50 25.91
C ARG A 8 -8.66 24.52 26.50
N VAL A 9 -7.68 24.07 25.70
CA VAL A 9 -6.24 24.44 25.69
C VAL A 9 -5.26 23.81 26.71
N GLY A 10 -4.19 23.22 26.16
CA GLY A 10 -2.92 22.98 26.85
C GLY A 10 -1.85 22.24 26.03
N PHE A 11 -1.45 22.81 24.89
CA PHE A 11 -0.11 22.77 24.26
C PHE A 11 0.84 21.55 24.44
N ILE A 12 1.19 20.86 23.32
CA ILE A 12 2.55 20.55 22.82
C ILE A 12 2.44 19.72 21.53
N LYS A 13 2.79 20.32 20.38
CA LYS A 13 3.52 19.77 19.21
C LYS A 13 3.23 20.63 17.96
N THR A 14 4.18 21.51 17.69
CA THR A 14 4.28 22.35 16.49
C THR A 14 5.51 21.89 15.73
N ALA A 15 5.31 21.24 14.58
CA ALA A 15 6.22 21.14 13.43
C ALA A 15 5.69 20.02 12.52
N ALA A 16 5.58 20.29 11.21
CA ALA A 16 5.04 19.42 10.16
C ALA A 16 3.51 19.27 10.15
N VAL A 17 2.81 20.22 9.53
CA VAL A 17 1.69 20.06 8.55
C VAL A 17 1.35 21.49 8.11
N LEU A 18 2.19 22.09 7.26
CA LEU A 18 1.88 23.36 6.58
C LEU A 18 2.66 23.52 5.27
N THR A 19 2.75 22.47 4.45
CA THR A 19 3.26 22.55 3.05
C THR A 19 3.03 21.23 2.29
N ALA A 20 1.80 20.71 2.27
CA ALA A 20 1.54 19.45 1.54
C ALA A 20 0.12 19.28 0.96
N VAL A 21 -0.73 20.31 0.92
CA VAL A 21 -2.12 20.17 0.41
C VAL A 21 -2.45 21.12 -0.75
N SER A 22 -1.50 21.92 -1.24
CA SER A 22 -1.72 22.83 -2.38
C SER A 22 -1.10 22.38 -3.70
N THR A 23 -0.52 21.17 -3.79
CA THR A 23 0.28 20.74 -4.96
C THR A 23 -0.25 19.50 -5.69
N VAL A 24 -1.46 19.02 -5.37
CA VAL A 24 -2.00 17.75 -5.94
C VAL A 24 -3.29 17.95 -6.77
N LEU A 25 -3.62 19.18 -7.18
CA LEU A 25 -4.87 19.44 -7.92
C LEU A 25 -4.69 20.23 -9.23
N SER A 26 -3.53 20.12 -9.88
CA SER A 26 -3.27 20.86 -11.13
C SER A 26 -2.60 20.04 -12.23
N LEU A 27 -2.92 18.75 -12.42
CA LEU A 27 -2.56 18.03 -13.65
C LEU A 27 -3.38 16.75 -13.81
N SER A 28 -4.50 16.83 -14.56
CA SER A 28 -5.18 15.78 -15.37
C SER A 28 -6.68 16.13 -15.51
N GLY A 29 -7.07 16.79 -16.60
CA GLY A 29 -8.46 16.77 -17.08
C GLY A 29 -8.70 15.42 -17.77
N VAL A 30 -9.80 14.71 -17.60
CA VAL A 30 -11.17 15.19 -17.78
C VAL A 30 -12.08 14.59 -16.70
N LEU A 31 -12.26 15.34 -15.62
CA LEU A 31 -13.58 15.52 -15.05
C LEU A 31 -14.06 16.87 -15.55
N SER A 32 -15.28 16.93 -16.07
CA SER A 32 -16.06 18.16 -16.17
C SER A 32 -16.31 18.68 -14.73
N LEU A 33 -15.28 19.24 -14.13
CA LEU A 33 -15.33 20.12 -12.98
C LEU A 33 -14.96 21.48 -13.54
N THR A 34 -15.98 22.30 -13.72
CA THR A 34 -15.82 23.75 -13.83
C THR A 34 -14.85 24.19 -12.74
N ALA A 35 -13.60 24.50 -13.11
CA ALA A 35 -12.70 25.22 -12.22
C ALA A 35 -13.48 26.47 -11.80
N PHE A 36 -13.80 26.58 -10.51
CA PHE A 36 -14.37 27.81 -9.99
C PHE A 36 -13.32 28.88 -10.29
N ALA A 37 -13.67 29.84 -11.15
CA ALA A 37 -12.83 30.99 -11.41
C ALA A 37 -12.47 31.62 -10.06
N VAL A 38 -11.21 31.97 -9.85
CA VAL A 38 -10.78 32.59 -8.59
C VAL A 38 -11.60 33.85 -8.41
N VAL A 39 -12.34 33.95 -7.31
CA VAL A 39 -13.23 35.10 -7.08
C VAL A 39 -12.46 36.21 -6.38
N PRO A 40 -12.76 37.50 -6.63
CA PRO A 40 -12.06 38.61 -6.00
C PRO A 40 -11.91 38.48 -4.47
N SER A 41 -12.92 37.92 -3.79
CA SER A 41 -12.94 37.71 -2.34
C SER A 41 -11.83 36.79 -1.82
N ASP A 42 -11.32 35.86 -2.65
CA ASP A 42 -10.21 34.97 -2.30
C ASP A 42 -8.90 35.75 -2.04
N TYR A 43 -8.80 36.97 -2.58
CA TYR A 43 -7.66 37.89 -2.39
C TYR A 43 -8.03 39.16 -1.60
N GLY A 44 -9.19 39.18 -0.93
CA GLY A 44 -9.68 40.35 -0.20
C GLY A 44 -10.11 41.51 -1.11
N LEU A 45 -10.44 41.21 -2.37
CA LEU A 45 -10.97 42.15 -3.34
C LEU A 45 -12.49 41.95 -3.50
N THR A 46 -13.16 42.95 -4.08
CA THR A 46 -14.58 42.92 -4.43
C THR A 46 -14.76 43.26 -5.91
N GLU A 47 -15.92 42.92 -6.49
CA GLU A 47 -16.24 43.30 -7.87
C GLU A 47 -16.04 44.80 -8.09
N GLY A 48 -15.37 45.16 -9.18
CA GLY A 48 -15.09 46.54 -9.54
C GLY A 48 -13.88 47.17 -8.83
N ASP A 49 -13.19 46.41 -7.97
CA ASP A 49 -11.92 46.87 -7.41
C ASP A 49 -10.91 47.15 -8.52
N VAL A 50 -10.23 48.29 -8.38
CA VAL A 50 -9.14 48.68 -9.27
C VAL A 50 -7.81 48.35 -8.61
N ILE A 51 -6.98 47.57 -9.30
CA ILE A 51 -5.73 47.01 -8.76
C ILE A 51 -4.52 47.37 -9.64
N SER A 52 -3.36 47.47 -9.01
CA SER A 52 -2.05 47.51 -9.68
C SER A 52 -1.01 46.71 -8.87
N ALA A 53 0.03 46.19 -9.51
CA ALA A 53 0.98 45.28 -8.89
C ALA A 53 2.17 46.04 -8.26
N ALA A 54 2.21 46.13 -6.93
CA ALA A 54 3.31 46.76 -6.21
C ALA A 54 4.62 45.97 -6.39
N GLY A 55 5.71 46.68 -6.72
CA GLY A 55 7.02 46.07 -6.94
C GLY A 55 7.17 45.32 -8.27
N SER A 56 6.20 45.42 -9.17
CA SER A 56 6.30 44.93 -10.56
C SER A 56 6.83 46.03 -11.49
N SER A 57 7.45 45.64 -12.61
CA SER A 57 7.79 46.54 -13.72
C SER A 57 6.57 46.94 -14.57
N ASP A 58 5.38 46.45 -14.21
CA ASP A 58 4.11 46.73 -14.85
C ASP A 58 3.34 47.81 -14.07
N PRO A 59 3.32 49.07 -14.55
CA PRO A 59 2.59 50.15 -13.91
C PRO A 59 1.08 50.14 -14.21
N ASP A 60 0.60 49.13 -14.95
CA ASP A 60 -0.75 49.14 -15.48
C ASP A 60 -1.82 49.00 -14.37
N VAL A 61 -3.00 49.54 -14.68
CA VAL A 61 -4.15 49.56 -13.79
C VAL A 61 -5.24 48.66 -14.37
N TYR A 62 -5.75 47.76 -13.54
CA TYR A 62 -6.77 46.79 -13.94
C TYR A 62 -8.03 46.91 -13.09
N ILE A 63 -9.19 46.64 -13.65
CA ILE A 63 -10.45 46.45 -12.92
C ILE A 63 -10.85 44.98 -12.92
N VAL A 64 -11.16 44.41 -11.76
CA VAL A 64 -11.54 42.99 -11.61
C VAL A 64 -13.07 42.82 -11.60
N ASN A 65 -13.57 41.73 -12.18
CA ASN A 65 -14.98 41.35 -12.09
C ASN A 65 -15.19 40.17 -11.12
N GLU A 66 -16.43 39.96 -10.68
CA GLU A 66 -16.77 38.87 -9.74
C GLU A 66 -16.54 37.47 -10.34
N LEU A 67 -16.47 37.39 -11.68
CA LEU A 67 -16.33 36.15 -12.45
C LEU A 67 -14.87 35.70 -12.63
N GLY A 68 -13.93 36.37 -11.97
CA GLY A 68 -12.52 35.99 -11.91
C GLY A 68 -11.65 36.47 -13.08
N TYR A 69 -12.06 37.52 -13.79
CA TYR A 69 -11.30 38.15 -14.86
C TYR A 69 -10.93 39.59 -14.50
N LYS A 70 -9.88 40.10 -15.15
CA LYS A 70 -9.50 41.51 -15.05
C LYS A 70 -9.51 42.19 -16.42
N ARG A 71 -9.77 43.50 -16.45
CA ARG A 71 -9.63 44.33 -17.65
C ARG A 71 -8.58 45.40 -17.42
N LEU A 72 -7.72 45.59 -18.41
CA LEU A 72 -6.74 46.69 -18.45
C LEU A 72 -7.41 48.03 -18.77
N PHE A 73 -7.05 49.09 -18.05
CA PHE A 73 -7.19 50.46 -18.53
C PHE A 73 -5.97 50.82 -19.37
N LEU A 74 -6.10 50.66 -20.70
CA LEU A 74 -4.96 50.71 -21.63
C LEU A 74 -4.20 52.05 -21.65
N ASN A 75 -4.84 53.14 -21.23
CA ASN A 75 -4.23 54.46 -21.22
C ASN A 75 -4.69 55.25 -19.98
N PRO A 76 -3.84 56.05 -19.33
CA PRO A 76 -4.23 56.90 -18.19
C PRO A 76 -5.43 57.82 -18.46
N VAL A 77 -5.60 58.29 -19.71
CA VAL A 77 -6.75 59.09 -20.13
C VAL A 77 -8.05 58.27 -20.07
N ILE A 78 -7.99 56.99 -20.47
CA ILE A 78 -9.13 56.08 -20.40
C ILE A 78 -9.52 55.86 -18.94
N PHE A 79 -8.56 55.63 -18.05
CA PHE A 79 -8.85 55.51 -16.61
C PHE A 79 -9.51 56.79 -16.06
N GLY A 80 -9.10 57.97 -16.55
CA GLY A 80 -9.73 59.26 -16.25
C GLY A 80 -11.20 59.38 -16.66
N PHE A 81 -11.69 58.62 -17.65
CA PHE A 81 -13.11 58.59 -18.01
C PHE A 81 -13.98 57.92 -16.93
N TYR A 82 -13.38 57.19 -15.99
CA TYR A 82 -14.07 56.50 -14.91
C TYR A 82 -13.82 57.18 -13.56
N GLY A 83 -13.94 58.52 -13.50
CA GLY A 83 -13.70 59.31 -12.28
C GLY A 83 -14.54 58.88 -11.06
N HIS A 84 -15.68 58.19 -11.27
CA HIS A 84 -16.48 57.61 -10.19
C HIS A 84 -15.80 56.44 -9.45
N LEU A 85 -14.73 55.88 -10.02
CA LEU A 85 -13.89 54.84 -9.38
C LEU A 85 -12.85 55.41 -8.40
N GLY A 86 -12.83 56.73 -8.16
CA GLY A 86 -11.98 57.37 -7.15
C GLY A 86 -10.57 57.75 -7.60
N GLY A 87 -10.23 57.55 -8.88
CA GLY A 87 -8.94 57.93 -9.47
C GLY A 87 -7.74 57.11 -8.97
N PHE A 88 -6.52 57.52 -9.31
CA PHE A 88 -5.29 56.76 -8.99
C PHE A 88 -5.07 56.52 -7.49
N ALA A 89 -5.60 57.39 -6.63
CA ALA A 89 -5.51 57.23 -5.17
C ALA A 89 -6.35 56.07 -4.62
N ALA A 90 -7.37 55.62 -5.37
CA ALA A 90 -8.23 54.50 -5.00
C ALA A 90 -7.74 53.14 -5.54
N VAL A 91 -6.65 53.13 -6.33
CA VAL A 91 -6.06 51.91 -6.88
C VAL A 91 -5.39 51.12 -5.75
N LYS A 92 -5.82 49.87 -5.56
CA LYS A 92 -5.26 48.96 -4.56
C LYS A 92 -3.94 48.37 -5.05
N ASN A 93 -2.90 48.53 -4.25
CA ASN A 93 -1.61 47.89 -4.47
C ASN A 93 -1.67 46.42 -4.03
N VAL A 94 -1.56 45.50 -4.97
CA VAL A 94 -1.56 44.05 -4.74
C VAL A 94 -0.23 43.43 -5.16
N SER A 95 0.01 42.16 -4.82
CA SER A 95 1.18 41.43 -5.32
C SER A 95 1.02 41.10 -6.82
N ALA A 96 2.13 40.91 -7.55
CA ALA A 96 2.07 40.44 -8.94
C ALA A 96 1.32 39.10 -9.06
N THR A 97 1.51 38.19 -8.11
CA THR A 97 0.78 36.91 -8.04
C THR A 97 -0.73 37.11 -7.89
N THR A 98 -1.17 38.06 -7.05
CA THR A 98 -2.58 38.40 -6.88
C THR A 98 -3.18 39.00 -8.15
N ARG A 99 -2.44 39.88 -8.84
CA ARG A 99 -2.85 40.41 -10.14
C ARG A 99 -2.99 39.30 -11.17
N ASP A 100 -2.01 38.39 -11.26
CA ASP A 100 -1.92 37.37 -12.30
C ASP A 100 -2.87 36.19 -12.11
N ALA A 101 -3.43 36.04 -10.91
CA ALA A 101 -4.52 35.10 -10.64
C ALA A 101 -5.80 35.38 -11.43
N PHE A 102 -6.00 36.62 -11.90
CA PHE A 102 -7.12 37.00 -12.76
C PHE A 102 -6.63 37.13 -14.22
N PRO A 103 -7.09 36.30 -15.17
CA PRO A 103 -6.74 36.45 -16.57
C PRO A 103 -7.25 37.78 -17.15
N THR A 104 -6.43 38.44 -17.97
CA THR A 104 -6.82 39.69 -18.63
C THR A 104 -7.80 39.41 -19.78
N SER A 105 -8.95 40.08 -19.76
CA SER A 105 -9.90 40.06 -20.87
C SER A 105 -9.71 41.25 -21.80
N GLY A 106 -9.70 40.96 -23.10
CA GLY A 106 -9.75 41.94 -24.18
C GLY A 106 -11.13 42.13 -24.80
N LEU A 107 -12.21 41.62 -24.18
CA LEU A 107 -13.56 41.65 -24.75
C LEU A 107 -14.40 42.77 -24.13
N PHE A 108 -14.76 43.76 -24.92
CA PHE A 108 -15.51 44.94 -24.47
C PHE A 108 -16.88 45.06 -25.12
N ARG A 109 -17.87 45.53 -24.37
CA ARG A 109 -19.22 45.85 -24.85
C ARG A 109 -19.56 47.26 -24.44
N VAL A 110 -20.03 48.07 -25.39
CA VAL A 110 -20.50 49.42 -25.05
C VAL A 110 -21.82 49.30 -24.29
N ASP A 111 -21.96 50.05 -23.20
CA ASP A 111 -23.19 50.05 -22.41
C ASP A 111 -24.43 50.30 -23.28
N GLY A 112 -25.51 49.55 -23.03
CA GLY A 112 -26.73 49.58 -23.84
C GLY A 112 -26.67 48.91 -25.22
N THR A 113 -25.55 48.32 -25.64
CA THR A 113 -25.42 47.63 -26.94
C THR A 113 -25.24 46.11 -26.81
N GLN A 114 -25.48 45.37 -27.90
CA GLN A 114 -25.26 43.92 -27.99
C GLN A 114 -23.93 43.55 -28.67
N LYS A 115 -23.25 44.50 -29.33
CA LYS A 115 -21.99 44.22 -30.04
C LYS A 115 -20.83 44.08 -29.05
N VAL A 116 -20.06 43.01 -29.20
CA VAL A 116 -18.82 42.78 -28.45
C VAL A 116 -17.63 43.02 -29.37
N TYR A 117 -16.65 43.76 -28.87
CA TYR A 117 -15.44 44.11 -29.57
C TYR A 117 -14.24 43.44 -28.88
N GLY A 118 -13.31 42.93 -29.67
CA GLY A 118 -11.98 42.53 -29.20
C GLY A 118 -11.02 43.71 -29.26
N VAL A 119 -10.23 43.92 -28.21
CA VAL A 119 -9.15 44.92 -28.20
C VAL A 119 -7.86 44.29 -28.72
N GLU A 120 -7.28 44.92 -29.74
CA GLU A 120 -5.91 44.68 -30.17
C GLU A 120 -5.05 45.81 -29.61
N SER A 121 -4.10 45.49 -28.72
CA SER A 121 -3.09 46.46 -28.28
C SER A 121 -2.05 46.60 -29.38
N THR A 122 -1.89 47.81 -29.90
CA THR A 122 -0.95 48.13 -31.00
C THR A 122 0.31 48.85 -30.53
N GLY A 123 0.41 49.10 -29.21
CA GLY A 123 1.49 49.77 -28.52
C GLY A 123 1.21 49.85 -27.01
N GLU A 124 2.15 50.43 -26.25
CA GLU A 124 2.10 50.49 -24.78
C GLU A 124 0.83 51.17 -24.24
N ASP A 125 0.33 52.19 -24.95
CA ASP A 125 -0.82 53.00 -24.53
C ASP A 125 -1.85 53.18 -25.65
N THR A 126 -1.83 52.33 -26.70
CA THR A 126 -2.67 52.45 -27.90
C THR A 126 -3.32 51.12 -28.28
N GLY A 127 -4.56 51.17 -28.78
CA GLY A 127 -5.27 49.99 -29.23
C GLY A 127 -6.33 50.26 -30.28
N ILE A 128 -6.79 49.19 -30.92
CA ILE A 128 -7.83 49.18 -31.95
C ILE A 128 -8.93 48.23 -31.48
N LEU A 129 -10.20 48.61 -31.68
CA LEU A 129 -11.34 47.73 -31.43
C LEU A 129 -11.80 47.05 -32.72
N HIS A 130 -11.94 45.74 -32.66
CA HIS A 130 -12.43 44.91 -33.75
C HIS A 130 -13.79 44.34 -33.38
N TRP A 131 -14.83 44.58 -34.19
CA TRP A 131 -16.12 43.95 -33.93
C TRP A 131 -15.99 42.43 -34.14
N VAL A 132 -16.32 41.65 -33.12
CA VAL A 132 -16.41 40.19 -33.24
C VAL A 132 -17.77 39.84 -33.85
N ASN A 133 -17.81 39.79 -35.17
CA ASN A 133 -18.98 39.49 -35.97
C ASN A 133 -19.22 37.97 -36.05
N THR A 134 -19.61 37.40 -34.92
CA THR A 134 -20.03 36.00 -34.81
C THR A 134 -21.32 35.87 -34.00
N SER A 135 -22.02 34.75 -34.13
CA SER A 135 -23.25 34.50 -33.37
C SER A 135 -22.92 34.20 -31.90
N GLY A 136 -23.82 34.50 -30.96
CA GLY A 136 -23.60 34.20 -29.54
C GLY A 136 -23.38 32.72 -29.24
N ALA A 137 -24.02 31.82 -30.02
CA ALA A 137 -23.79 30.38 -29.90
C ALA A 137 -22.38 29.98 -30.38
N GLN A 138 -21.93 30.55 -31.49
CA GLN A 138 -20.57 30.34 -31.98
C GLN A 138 -19.52 30.96 -31.04
N ALA A 139 -19.80 32.11 -30.44
CA ALA A 139 -18.90 32.74 -29.46
C ALA A 139 -18.71 31.87 -28.21
N VAL A 140 -19.76 31.18 -27.75
CA VAL A 140 -19.67 30.21 -26.63
C VAL A 140 -19.00 28.91 -27.06
N ALA A 141 -19.14 28.50 -28.32
CA ALA A 141 -18.42 27.35 -28.86
C ALA A 141 -16.91 27.62 -29.00
N ASP A 142 -16.54 28.84 -29.40
CA ASP A 142 -15.15 29.29 -29.49
C ASP A 142 -14.54 29.46 -28.08
N ASP A 143 -15.30 30.04 -27.14
CA ASP A 143 -14.89 30.19 -25.74
C ASP A 143 -16.09 29.99 -24.78
N PRO A 144 -16.16 28.87 -24.03
CA PRO A 144 -17.25 28.59 -23.09
C PRO A 144 -17.43 29.66 -22.00
N ASN A 145 -16.40 30.47 -21.72
CA ASN A 145 -16.44 31.57 -20.77
C ASN A 145 -16.63 32.94 -21.43
N PHE A 146 -16.95 33.01 -22.72
CA PHE A 146 -17.07 34.25 -23.50
C PHE A 146 -17.80 35.36 -22.73
N PHE A 147 -19.03 35.12 -22.27
CA PHE A 147 -19.82 36.13 -21.56
C PHE A 147 -19.25 36.54 -20.20
N LYS A 148 -18.44 35.69 -19.56
CA LYS A 148 -17.77 36.02 -18.29
C LYS A 148 -16.58 36.96 -18.48
N LYS A 149 -16.02 36.98 -19.70
CA LYS A 149 -14.91 37.83 -20.11
C LYS A 149 -15.37 39.19 -20.64
N VAL A 150 -16.64 39.39 -20.98
CA VAL A 150 -17.11 40.66 -21.56
C VAL A 150 -17.23 41.74 -20.49
N PHE A 151 -16.41 42.79 -20.60
CA PHE A 151 -16.49 43.98 -19.76
C PHE A 151 -17.31 45.09 -20.43
N VAL A 152 -18.14 45.78 -19.64
CA VAL A 152 -18.88 46.94 -20.12
C VAL A 152 -18.01 48.18 -20.08
N ILE A 153 -17.94 48.92 -21.20
CA ILE A 153 -17.24 50.20 -21.31
C ILE A 153 -18.22 51.33 -21.64
N ASN A 154 -17.88 52.55 -21.22
CA ASN A 154 -18.68 53.73 -21.54
C ASN A 154 -18.45 54.21 -22.98
N GLN A 155 -19.35 55.06 -23.49
CA GLN A 155 -19.26 55.59 -24.85
C GLN A 155 -17.99 56.43 -25.10
N THR A 156 -17.47 57.09 -24.06
CA THR A 156 -16.26 57.93 -24.14
C THR A 156 -15.00 57.10 -24.36
N GLU A 157 -14.87 55.96 -23.67
CA GLU A 157 -13.81 54.99 -23.90
C GLU A 157 -13.94 54.35 -25.29
N PHE A 158 -15.14 53.95 -25.69
CA PHE A 158 -15.34 53.38 -27.04
C PHE A 158 -14.90 54.35 -28.15
N ASN A 159 -15.25 55.62 -28.04
CA ASN A 159 -14.88 56.66 -29.01
C ASN A 159 -13.37 57.00 -29.01
N TRP A 160 -12.64 56.61 -27.98
CA TRP A 160 -11.20 56.83 -27.89
C TRP A 160 -10.42 55.85 -28.79
N TYR A 161 -10.93 54.62 -28.95
CA TYR A 161 -10.34 53.62 -29.83
C TYR A 161 -10.73 53.86 -31.31
N SER A 162 -9.78 53.62 -32.22
CA SER A 162 -10.10 53.45 -33.64
C SER A 162 -10.72 52.08 -33.90
N LEU A 163 -11.60 51.96 -34.90
CA LEU A 163 -12.21 50.69 -35.30
C LEU A 163 -11.41 50.02 -36.43
N GLY A 164 -11.03 48.77 -36.21
CA GLY A 164 -10.35 47.91 -37.18
C GLY A 164 -11.32 47.06 -38.01
N SER A 165 -10.76 46.17 -38.84
CA SER A 165 -11.56 45.17 -39.57
C SER A 165 -12.28 44.21 -38.63
N GLU A 166 -13.43 43.69 -39.03
CA GLU A 166 -14.20 42.75 -38.23
C GLU A 166 -13.43 41.42 -38.02
N TYR A 167 -13.58 40.83 -36.84
CA TYR A 167 -13.20 39.45 -36.56
C TYR A 167 -14.41 38.55 -36.75
N THR A 168 -14.23 37.36 -37.32
CA THR A 168 -15.28 36.37 -37.59
C THR A 168 -15.38 35.30 -36.49
N SER A 169 -14.44 35.25 -35.55
CA SER A 169 -14.41 34.31 -34.41
C SER A 169 -13.83 34.95 -33.16
N VAL A 170 -14.23 34.47 -31.97
CA VAL A 170 -13.66 34.91 -30.68
C VAL A 170 -12.17 34.55 -30.58
N ASN A 171 -11.74 33.46 -31.22
CA ASN A 171 -10.34 33.00 -31.21
C ASN A 171 -9.37 33.97 -31.91
N GLN A 172 -9.88 34.95 -32.65
CA GLN A 172 -9.06 35.99 -33.28
C GLN A 172 -8.77 37.16 -32.34
N VAL A 173 -9.43 37.25 -31.19
CA VAL A 173 -9.15 38.30 -30.19
C VAL A 173 -7.81 37.98 -29.53
N PRO A 174 -6.78 38.84 -29.68
CA PRO A 174 -5.48 38.57 -29.10
C PRO A 174 -5.57 38.50 -27.58
N SER A 175 -4.83 37.57 -26.96
CA SER A 175 -4.58 37.63 -25.53
C SER A 175 -3.71 38.86 -25.25
N TYR A 176 -4.11 39.70 -24.30
CA TYR A 176 -3.31 40.86 -23.95
C TYR A 176 -1.95 40.41 -23.41
N ALA A 177 -0.90 40.78 -24.12
CA ALA A 177 0.47 40.74 -23.66
C ALA A 177 1.02 42.17 -23.78
N ARG A 178 1.61 42.69 -22.70
CA ARG A 178 2.29 43.99 -22.74
C ARG A 178 3.39 43.91 -23.78
N VAL A 179 3.21 44.58 -24.92
CA VAL A 179 4.27 44.76 -25.91
C VAL A 179 5.13 45.92 -25.41
N PRO A 180 6.41 45.70 -25.04
CA PRO A 180 7.31 46.82 -24.79
C PRO A 180 7.34 47.66 -26.06
N GLY A 181 6.90 48.91 -25.98
CA GLY A 181 6.81 49.78 -27.15
C GLY A 181 8.13 49.80 -27.90
N ALA A 182 8.08 49.47 -29.19
CA ALA A 182 9.21 49.71 -30.08
C ALA A 182 9.56 51.19 -29.98
N THR A 183 10.79 51.48 -29.55
CA THR A 183 11.33 52.84 -29.57
C THR A 183 11.05 53.46 -30.93
N PRO A 184 10.30 54.59 -31.02
CA PRO A 184 10.14 55.27 -32.28
C PRO A 184 11.53 55.64 -32.79
N THR A 185 11.85 55.22 -34.01
CA THR A 185 13.06 55.62 -34.72
C THR A 185 13.18 57.15 -34.66
N PRO A 186 14.21 57.73 -34.02
CA PRO A 186 14.32 59.17 -33.88
C PRO A 186 14.39 59.82 -35.27
N VAL A 187 13.41 60.68 -35.57
CA VAL A 187 13.56 61.71 -36.58
C VAL A 187 14.79 62.55 -36.20
N ALA A 188 15.71 62.73 -37.14
CA ALA A 188 16.97 63.42 -36.93
C ALA A 188 16.75 64.80 -36.29
N GLY A 189 17.21 64.96 -35.04
CA GLY A 189 17.25 66.21 -34.31
C GLY A 189 18.69 66.69 -34.10
N SER A 190 18.83 67.91 -33.60
CA SER A 190 20.11 68.43 -33.12
C SER A 190 20.39 67.94 -31.69
N VAL A 191 21.66 67.72 -31.35
CA VAL A 191 22.11 67.42 -29.97
C VAL A 191 22.93 68.59 -29.45
N SER A 192 22.48 69.19 -28.35
CA SER A 192 23.24 70.19 -27.61
C SER A 192 24.06 69.54 -26.50
N VAL A 193 25.27 70.03 -26.28
CA VAL A 193 26.18 69.55 -25.24
C VAL A 193 26.37 70.62 -24.18
N SER A 194 26.32 70.22 -22.92
CA SER A 194 26.60 71.08 -21.77
C SER A 194 27.35 70.29 -20.69
N ILE A 195 27.86 70.97 -19.66
CA ILE A 195 28.39 70.29 -18.47
C ILE A 195 27.20 69.73 -17.68
N ALA A 196 27.26 68.44 -17.32
CA ALA A 196 26.24 67.82 -16.50
C ALA A 196 26.30 68.35 -15.06
N SER A 197 25.15 68.40 -14.37
CA SER A 197 25.07 68.87 -12.98
C SER A 197 25.89 68.04 -11.99
N GLY A 198 26.27 66.81 -12.36
CA GLY A 198 27.13 65.91 -11.58
C GLY A 198 28.59 65.88 -12.04
N ASN A 199 29.06 66.87 -12.82
CA ASN A 199 30.45 66.94 -13.25
C ASN A 199 31.41 67.01 -12.04
N PRO A 200 32.52 66.26 -12.05
CA PRO A 200 33.45 66.19 -10.92
C PRO A 200 34.00 67.59 -10.55
N SER A 201 34.09 67.86 -9.25
CA SER A 201 34.74 69.07 -8.73
C SER A 201 36.26 69.02 -8.95
N ALA A 202 36.93 70.18 -8.96
CA ALA A 202 38.39 70.20 -8.97
C ALA A 202 38.94 69.41 -7.76
N ALA A 203 39.89 68.52 -8.00
CA ALA A 203 40.40 67.60 -6.98
C ALA A 203 41.92 67.42 -7.09
N THR A 204 42.55 67.04 -5.98
CA THR A 204 43.93 66.57 -5.97
C THR A 204 43.91 65.05 -5.81
N ILE A 205 44.33 64.31 -6.83
CA ILE A 205 44.29 62.84 -6.86
C ILE A 205 45.65 62.22 -6.53
N THR A 206 45.67 60.93 -6.23
CA THR A 206 46.88 60.14 -6.02
C THR A 206 47.48 59.64 -7.35
N THR A 207 48.79 59.39 -7.39
CA THR A 207 49.43 58.68 -8.50
C THR A 207 48.88 57.25 -8.57
N ASN A 208 48.67 56.69 -9.76
CA ASN A 208 48.10 55.35 -9.97
C ASN A 208 46.60 55.23 -9.68
N ALA A 209 45.88 56.35 -9.58
CA ALA A 209 44.44 56.35 -9.38
C ALA A 209 43.72 55.82 -10.63
N GLN A 210 42.89 54.80 -10.45
CA GLN A 210 42.12 54.17 -11.52
C GLN A 210 40.69 54.68 -11.53
N GLY A 211 40.07 54.73 -12.71
CA GLY A 211 38.65 55.06 -12.85
C GLY A 211 38.28 56.48 -12.41
N VAL A 212 39.20 57.44 -12.53
CA VAL A 212 38.97 58.84 -12.13
C VAL A 212 38.10 59.52 -13.17
N GLU A 213 36.92 59.96 -12.76
CA GLU A 213 36.04 60.74 -13.64
C GLU A 213 36.57 62.18 -13.80
N MET A 214 36.80 62.58 -15.05
CA MET A 214 37.44 63.86 -15.41
C MET A 214 36.45 64.90 -15.91
N LEU A 215 35.41 64.46 -16.62
CA LEU A 215 34.41 65.32 -17.25
C LEU A 215 33.12 64.55 -17.41
N ARG A 216 32.00 65.13 -16.95
CA ARG A 216 30.65 64.65 -17.24
C ARG A 216 29.92 65.65 -18.11
N VAL A 217 29.53 65.21 -19.30
CA VAL A 217 28.76 66.02 -20.24
C VAL A 217 27.30 65.57 -20.25
N ARG A 218 26.39 66.54 -20.35
CA ARG A 218 24.98 66.30 -20.62
C ARG A 218 24.68 66.59 -22.08
N LEU A 219 24.15 65.58 -22.75
CA LEU A 219 23.69 65.62 -24.12
C LEU A 219 22.18 65.80 -24.07
N SER A 220 21.64 66.82 -24.75
CA SER A 220 20.20 67.06 -24.78
C SER A 220 19.71 67.24 -26.22
N GLY A 221 18.70 66.47 -26.61
CA GLY A 221 18.14 66.43 -27.96
C GLY A 221 17.77 65.02 -28.40
N THR A 222 17.67 64.81 -29.72
CA THR A 222 17.42 63.51 -30.35
C THR A 222 18.45 63.23 -31.45
N GLY A 223 19.17 62.12 -31.37
CA GLY A 223 20.17 61.75 -32.38
C GLY A 223 21.12 60.64 -31.91
N THR A 224 21.90 60.06 -32.82
CA THR A 224 22.85 58.98 -32.49
C THR A 224 24.28 59.48 -32.61
N ILE A 225 25.05 59.42 -31.53
CA ILE A 225 26.45 59.85 -31.48
C ILE A 225 27.32 58.77 -32.11
N ASN A 226 28.14 59.17 -33.08
CA ASN A 226 29.06 58.26 -33.75
C ASN A 226 30.51 58.49 -33.33
N GLN A 227 30.90 59.73 -33.06
CA GLN A 227 32.26 60.07 -32.63
C GLN A 227 32.29 61.12 -31.52
N MET A 228 33.22 60.99 -30.57
CA MET A 228 33.59 62.02 -29.61
C MET A 228 35.10 62.21 -29.59
N VAL A 229 35.55 63.47 -29.66
CA VAL A 229 36.98 63.85 -29.61
C VAL A 229 37.23 64.66 -28.36
N PHE A 230 38.01 64.12 -27.44
CA PHE A 230 38.42 64.81 -26.23
C PHE A 230 39.85 65.32 -26.38
N LYS A 231 40.14 66.44 -25.75
CA LYS A 231 41.46 67.06 -25.73
C LYS A 231 41.92 67.25 -24.29
N ARG A 232 43.12 66.77 -23.98
CA ARG A 232 43.80 67.06 -22.71
C ARG A 232 44.28 68.51 -22.70
N GLN A 233 44.14 69.14 -21.55
CA GLN A 233 44.51 70.52 -21.28
C GLN A 233 45.18 70.60 -19.90
N GLY A 234 45.82 71.73 -19.61
CA GLY A 234 46.61 71.93 -18.39
C GLY A 234 48.10 71.70 -18.59
N ALA A 235 48.86 71.82 -17.50
CA ALA A 235 50.33 71.76 -17.51
C ALA A 235 50.89 70.32 -17.43
N GLY A 236 50.04 69.30 -17.26
CA GLY A 236 50.44 67.89 -17.29
C GLY A 236 50.93 67.41 -18.65
N ALA A 237 51.25 66.12 -18.77
CA ALA A 237 51.73 65.43 -19.95
C ALA A 237 50.71 64.41 -20.48
N VAL A 238 50.83 63.99 -21.75
CA VAL A 238 49.95 62.92 -22.29
C VAL A 238 50.18 61.57 -21.61
N ALA A 239 51.39 61.36 -21.08
CA ALA A 239 51.77 60.16 -20.34
C ALA A 239 51.22 60.14 -18.91
N ASP A 240 50.53 61.19 -18.45
CA ASP A 240 49.85 61.17 -17.15
C ASP A 240 48.64 60.22 -17.13
N PHE A 241 48.14 59.82 -18.31
CA PHE A 241 47.03 58.90 -18.49
C PHE A 241 47.52 57.57 -19.07
N ASP A 242 47.26 56.47 -18.37
CA ASP A 242 47.45 55.11 -18.91
C ASP A 242 46.40 54.81 -19.96
N ASN A 243 45.14 55.11 -19.64
CA ASN A 243 44.00 54.98 -20.54
C ASN A 243 42.91 55.98 -20.18
N VAL A 244 42.12 56.35 -21.18
CA VAL A 244 40.84 57.05 -21.02
C VAL A 244 39.71 56.32 -21.73
N TYR A 245 38.52 56.48 -21.18
CA TYR A 245 37.33 55.73 -21.54
C TYR A 245 36.10 56.62 -21.52
N VAL A 246 35.09 56.29 -22.33
CA VAL A 246 33.76 56.90 -22.26
C VAL A 246 32.83 55.96 -21.49
N TYR A 247 32.12 56.50 -20.50
CA TYR A 247 31.15 55.79 -19.67
C TYR A 247 29.75 56.38 -19.78
N GLU A 248 28.75 55.50 -19.70
CA GLU A 248 27.34 55.82 -19.43
C GLU A 248 26.98 55.22 -18.07
N GLY A 249 26.93 56.05 -17.02
CA GLY A 249 26.80 55.56 -15.65
C GLY A 249 27.93 54.58 -15.29
N ALA A 250 27.58 53.37 -14.84
CA ALA A 250 28.54 52.31 -14.55
C ALA A 250 29.09 51.60 -15.81
N ARG A 251 28.42 51.71 -16.96
CA ARG A 251 28.76 50.94 -18.17
C ARG A 251 29.83 51.63 -18.99
N ARG A 252 30.91 50.92 -19.30
CA ARG A 252 31.97 51.37 -20.21
C ARG A 252 31.51 51.21 -21.66
N LEU A 253 31.69 52.25 -22.48
CA LEU A 253 31.27 52.25 -23.89
C LEU A 253 32.41 51.98 -24.87
N THR A 254 33.66 52.12 -24.41
CA THR A 254 34.84 52.13 -25.27
C THR A 254 35.94 51.26 -24.67
N SER A 255 36.82 50.72 -25.53
CA SER A 255 38.12 50.26 -25.08
C SER A 255 39.00 51.42 -24.61
N GLY A 256 40.06 51.09 -23.87
CA GLY A 256 41.06 52.07 -23.42
C GLY A 256 41.76 52.73 -24.59
N LYS A 257 41.93 54.06 -24.52
CA LYS A 257 42.72 54.83 -25.47
C LYS A 257 43.65 55.78 -24.74
N THR A 258 44.77 56.12 -25.36
CA THR A 258 45.69 57.16 -24.89
C THR A 258 45.54 58.44 -25.71
N PHE A 259 45.91 59.57 -25.12
CA PHE A 259 45.98 60.84 -25.84
C PHE A 259 47.17 60.85 -26.80
N SER A 260 46.98 61.39 -28.01
CA SER A 260 48.06 61.57 -28.98
C SER A 260 49.12 62.53 -28.46
N SER A 261 50.40 62.15 -28.51
CA SER A 261 51.53 63.03 -28.14
C SER A 261 51.69 64.24 -29.05
N ALA A 262 51.17 64.18 -30.29
CA ALA A 262 51.26 65.26 -31.26
C ALA A 262 50.18 66.34 -31.06
N THR A 263 48.96 65.95 -30.69
CA THR A 263 47.79 66.87 -30.65
C THR A 263 47.16 67.02 -29.27
N GLY A 264 47.46 66.11 -28.34
CA GLY A 264 46.79 66.00 -27.05
C GLY A 264 45.33 65.54 -27.16
N GLU A 265 44.92 65.00 -28.30
CA GLU A 265 43.54 64.57 -28.56
C GLU A 265 43.41 63.05 -28.53
N VAL A 266 42.22 62.58 -28.16
CA VAL A 266 41.78 61.19 -28.24
C VAL A 266 40.42 61.15 -28.93
N THR A 267 40.24 60.20 -29.85
CA THR A 267 39.02 60.06 -30.65
C THR A 267 38.40 58.70 -30.41
N PHE A 268 37.13 58.70 -29.98
CA PHE A 268 36.30 57.52 -29.88
C PHE A 268 35.31 57.52 -31.04
N ILE A 269 35.33 56.46 -31.86
CA ILE A 269 34.47 56.28 -33.05
C ILE A 269 33.52 55.10 -32.84
N ASN A 270 32.51 54.96 -33.72
CA ASN A 270 31.52 53.89 -33.71
C ASN A 270 30.77 53.76 -32.37
N LEU A 271 30.59 54.88 -31.67
CA LEU A 271 29.96 54.89 -30.35
C LEU A 271 28.50 54.43 -30.39
N ASN A 272 27.79 54.74 -31.47
CA ASN A 272 26.39 54.41 -31.69
C ASN A 272 25.47 54.71 -30.49
N VAL A 273 25.76 55.77 -29.74
CA VAL A 273 24.99 56.12 -28.54
C VAL A 273 23.77 56.94 -28.94
N ALA A 274 22.59 56.33 -28.83
CA ALA A 274 21.33 57.06 -29.02
C ALA A 274 21.07 58.03 -27.86
N VAL A 275 20.70 59.26 -28.21
CA VAL A 275 20.19 60.31 -27.31
C VAL A 275 18.73 60.52 -27.67
N SER A 276 17.85 60.46 -26.66
CA SER A 276 16.44 60.82 -26.77
C SER A 276 16.05 61.56 -25.49
N GLY A 277 15.87 62.88 -25.58
CA GLY A 277 15.69 63.73 -24.42
C GLY A 277 17.03 64.18 -23.84
N SER A 278 17.52 63.54 -22.77
CA SER A 278 18.80 63.88 -22.13
C SER A 278 19.59 62.63 -21.77
N LYS A 279 20.92 62.67 -21.95
CA LYS A 279 21.83 61.58 -21.61
C LYS A 279 23.16 62.13 -21.09
N ASP A 280 23.64 61.61 -19.97
CA ASP A 280 24.92 62.00 -19.39
C ASP A 280 26.00 60.97 -19.76
N LEU A 281 27.12 61.43 -20.31
CA LEU A 281 28.30 60.62 -20.58
C LEU A 281 29.51 61.19 -19.83
N SER A 282 30.40 60.30 -19.39
CA SER A 282 31.58 60.69 -18.62
C SER A 282 32.86 60.26 -19.33
N LEU A 283 33.88 61.12 -19.34
CA LEU A 283 35.24 60.71 -19.64
C LEU A 283 35.92 60.32 -18.32
N VAL A 284 36.40 59.09 -18.27
CA VAL A 284 37.06 58.49 -17.11
C VAL A 284 38.49 58.13 -17.50
N GLY A 285 39.45 58.40 -16.62
CA GLY A 285 40.87 58.15 -16.86
C GLY A 285 41.54 57.32 -15.75
N ASP A 286 42.48 56.50 -16.18
CA ASP A 286 43.43 55.79 -15.35
C ASP A 286 44.78 56.52 -15.40
N PHE A 287 45.41 56.77 -14.26
CA PHE A 287 46.54 57.70 -14.14
C PHE A 287 47.85 57.01 -13.78
N SER A 288 48.94 57.29 -14.49
CA SER A 288 50.33 56.98 -14.09
C SER A 288 51.18 58.25 -13.99
N ALA A 289 50.56 59.29 -13.43
CA ALA A 289 51.03 60.66 -13.58
C ALA A 289 52.18 61.09 -12.65
N THR A 290 52.89 62.13 -13.07
CA THR A 290 53.96 62.75 -12.27
C THR A 290 53.38 63.75 -11.24
N ALA A 291 53.82 63.64 -9.99
CA ALA A 291 53.39 64.55 -8.92
C ALA A 291 53.64 66.03 -9.25
N GLY A 292 52.65 66.88 -9.01
CA GLY A 292 52.67 68.31 -9.32
C GLY A 292 52.06 68.67 -10.68
N ASN A 293 51.79 67.69 -11.55
CA ASN A 293 51.08 67.94 -12.81
C ASN A 293 49.62 68.34 -12.54
N VAL A 294 49.06 69.11 -13.47
CA VAL A 294 47.65 69.54 -13.45
C VAL A 294 47.04 69.25 -14.81
N ASP A 295 46.01 68.41 -14.82
CA ASP A 295 45.30 67.95 -16.01
C ASP A 295 43.81 68.30 -15.94
N TYR A 296 43.23 68.66 -17.06
CA TYR A 296 41.79 68.65 -17.26
C TYR A 296 41.49 68.29 -18.71
N VAL A 297 40.25 67.89 -18.99
CA VAL A 297 39.87 67.43 -20.32
C VAL A 297 38.72 68.28 -20.85
N ALA A 298 38.71 68.51 -22.16
CA ALA A 298 37.62 69.16 -22.86
C ALA A 298 37.08 68.23 -23.95
N LEU A 299 35.75 68.11 -24.05
CA LEU A 299 35.13 67.55 -25.24
C LEU A 299 35.20 68.61 -26.34
N ASN A 300 36.10 68.40 -27.31
CA ASN A 300 36.46 69.38 -28.32
C ASN A 300 35.53 69.31 -29.54
N SER A 301 35.15 68.10 -29.97
CA SER A 301 34.17 67.89 -31.03
C SER A 301 33.40 66.58 -30.85
N MET A 302 32.22 66.51 -31.48
CA MET A 302 31.36 65.33 -31.50
C MET A 302 30.65 65.27 -32.86
N THR A 303 30.43 64.07 -33.39
CA THR A 303 29.64 63.87 -34.61
C THR A 303 28.45 62.96 -34.34
N LEU A 304 27.34 63.24 -35.02
CA LEU A 304 26.15 62.41 -35.05
C LEU A 304 26.13 61.59 -36.34
N ALA A 305 25.41 60.47 -36.34
CA ALA A 305 25.08 59.73 -37.56
C ALA A 305 24.30 60.61 -38.57
N SER A 306 23.45 61.51 -38.07
CA SER A 306 22.77 62.58 -38.82
C SER A 306 22.34 63.71 -37.86
N GLY A 307 22.18 64.94 -38.36
CA GLY A 307 21.84 66.12 -37.55
C GLY A 307 23.02 67.06 -37.26
N THR A 308 22.86 67.98 -36.31
CA THR A 308 23.89 68.98 -35.92
C THR A 308 24.20 68.94 -34.43
N VAL A 309 25.43 69.30 -34.07
CA VAL A 309 25.90 69.41 -32.68
C VAL A 309 26.14 70.88 -32.31
N SER A 310 25.71 71.29 -31.12
CA SER A 310 25.98 72.63 -30.57
C SER A 310 26.46 72.57 -29.12
N GLY A 311 27.02 73.67 -28.60
CA GLY A 311 27.44 73.79 -27.19
C GLY A 311 28.87 73.30 -26.88
N LEU A 312 29.67 72.98 -27.90
CA LEU A 312 31.08 72.59 -27.76
C LEU A 312 32.04 73.78 -27.99
N PRO A 313 33.24 73.78 -27.37
CA PRO A 313 33.75 72.76 -26.46
C PRO A 313 33.21 72.92 -25.03
N VAL A 314 33.14 71.81 -24.28
CA VAL A 314 32.85 71.80 -22.82
C VAL A 314 34.02 71.21 -22.06
N SER A 315 34.46 71.86 -20.98
CA SER A 315 35.66 71.49 -20.22
C SER A 315 35.34 71.07 -18.80
N GLY A 316 36.03 70.03 -18.33
CA GLY A 316 36.03 69.62 -16.93
C GLY A 316 36.85 70.56 -16.05
N ASN A 317 36.91 70.22 -14.76
CA ASN A 317 37.69 70.97 -13.76
C ASN A 317 39.12 70.43 -13.67
N ASN A 318 40.00 71.21 -13.04
CA ASN A 318 41.40 70.81 -12.82
C ASN A 318 41.51 69.60 -11.89
N VAL A 319 42.34 68.64 -12.29
CA VAL A 319 42.80 67.52 -11.51
C VAL A 319 44.30 67.68 -11.28
N THR A 320 44.70 67.84 -10.02
CA THR A 320 46.11 68.01 -9.63
C THR A 320 46.67 66.69 -9.11
N ILE A 321 47.88 66.32 -9.49
CA ILE A 321 48.50 65.05 -9.08
C ILE A 321 49.31 65.26 -7.79
N SER A 322 48.97 64.53 -6.73
CA SER A 322 49.75 64.51 -5.48
C SER A 322 50.96 63.57 -5.57
N GLY A 323 51.85 63.65 -4.59
CA GLY A 323 52.95 62.68 -4.44
C GLY A 323 52.57 61.37 -3.75
N ALA A 324 51.32 61.19 -3.33
CA ALA A 324 50.84 59.97 -2.68
C ALA A 324 50.32 58.97 -3.74
N THR A 325 50.52 57.67 -3.50
CA THR A 325 50.08 56.60 -4.40
C THR A 325 48.76 55.99 -3.94
N SER A 326 47.86 55.72 -4.88
CA SER A 326 46.57 55.08 -4.60
C SER A 326 46.76 53.69 -4.00
N GLY A 327 45.73 53.24 -3.27
CA GLY A 327 45.67 51.90 -2.71
C GLY A 327 45.85 50.80 -3.74
N ARG A 328 46.14 49.57 -3.32
CA ARG A 328 46.37 48.42 -4.20
C ARG A 328 45.32 47.35 -3.96
N LEU A 329 44.65 46.89 -5.02
CA LEU A 329 43.65 45.82 -4.98
C LEU A 329 44.05 44.70 -5.94
N ASP A 330 44.13 43.47 -5.43
CA ASP A 330 44.51 42.29 -6.22
C ASP A 330 43.35 41.32 -6.39
N VAL A 331 43.24 40.75 -7.59
CA VAL A 331 42.31 39.68 -7.97
C VAL A 331 43.04 38.35 -7.89
N ALA A 332 42.37 37.31 -7.42
CA ALA A 332 42.81 35.93 -7.55
C ALA A 332 41.63 35.03 -7.96
N LYS A 333 41.85 34.11 -8.90
CA LYS A 333 40.94 33.00 -9.16
C LYS A 333 40.94 32.04 -7.95
N VAL A 334 39.77 31.70 -7.44
CA VAL A 334 39.60 30.79 -6.30
C VAL A 334 38.42 29.86 -6.52
N GLY A 335 38.44 28.68 -5.90
CA GLY A 335 37.33 27.72 -5.95
C GLY A 335 37.33 26.78 -7.15
N SER A 336 36.21 26.06 -7.32
CA SER A 336 35.97 25.09 -8.39
C SER A 336 34.50 25.12 -8.79
N ILE A 337 34.21 25.19 -10.09
CA ILE A 337 32.85 25.38 -10.61
C ILE A 337 32.40 24.12 -11.37
N PRO A 338 31.21 23.55 -11.07
CA PRO A 338 30.67 22.44 -11.84
C PRO A 338 30.09 22.92 -13.18
N ASN A 339 30.15 22.05 -14.18
CA ASN A 339 29.49 22.27 -15.47
C ASN A 339 27.96 22.26 -15.33
N PRO A 340 27.26 23.33 -15.74
CA PRO A 340 25.81 23.39 -15.64
C PRO A 340 25.10 22.64 -16.77
N ASN A 341 23.88 22.18 -16.51
CA ASN A 341 23.02 21.63 -17.56
C ASN A 341 22.45 22.75 -18.43
N VAL A 342 22.18 22.46 -19.70
CA VAL A 342 21.45 23.35 -20.61
C VAL A 342 20.10 23.73 -19.99
N GLY A 343 19.81 25.03 -19.92
CA GLY A 343 18.58 25.57 -19.32
C GLY A 343 18.65 25.79 -17.81
N GLN A 344 19.76 25.44 -17.14
CA GLN A 344 19.90 25.60 -15.69
C GLN A 344 19.76 27.06 -15.26
N LYS A 345 18.96 27.27 -14.21
CA LYS A 345 18.76 28.59 -13.58
C LYS A 345 19.75 28.79 -12.44
N GLN A 346 20.25 30.01 -12.29
CA GLN A 346 21.27 30.39 -11.30
C GLN A 346 22.46 29.41 -11.26
N ALA A 347 23.00 29.05 -12.43
CA ALA A 347 24.26 28.34 -12.53
C ALA A 347 25.41 29.22 -12.02
N LEU A 348 26.30 28.67 -11.19
CA LEU A 348 27.56 29.33 -10.83
C LEU A 348 28.47 29.29 -12.06
N VAL A 349 28.98 30.43 -12.50
CA VAL A 349 29.75 30.54 -13.76
C VAL A 349 31.10 31.25 -13.59
N SER A 350 31.35 31.92 -12.47
CA SER A 350 32.70 32.39 -12.08
C SER A 350 32.82 32.60 -10.58
N GLU A 351 34.04 32.52 -10.06
CA GLU A 351 34.39 32.76 -8.65
C GLU A 351 35.76 33.44 -8.58
N PHE A 352 35.87 34.56 -7.85
CA PHE A 352 37.14 35.27 -7.68
C PHE A 352 37.24 35.97 -6.34
N LYS A 353 38.46 36.22 -5.89
CA LYS A 353 38.78 36.88 -4.62
C LYS A 353 39.41 38.24 -4.88
N LEU A 354 38.95 39.25 -4.15
CA LEU A 354 39.57 40.59 -4.11
C LEU A 354 40.29 40.80 -2.78
N THR A 355 41.54 41.30 -2.83
CA THR A 355 42.37 41.56 -1.64
C THR A 355 42.79 43.02 -1.59
N ALA A 356 42.47 43.73 -0.51
CA ALA A 356 42.76 45.15 -0.33
C ALA A 356 44.10 45.32 0.43
N ASN A 357 45.21 45.50 -0.30
CA ASN A 357 46.55 45.35 0.28
C ASN A 357 47.01 46.54 1.13
N THR A 358 46.88 47.77 0.61
CA THR A 358 47.54 48.95 1.19
C THR A 358 46.60 49.89 1.94
N GLU A 359 45.31 49.89 1.61
CA GLU A 359 44.22 50.59 2.31
C GLU A 359 42.91 49.78 2.21
N ALA A 360 41.88 50.16 2.97
CA ALA A 360 40.56 49.54 2.86
C ALA A 360 39.91 49.95 1.52
N ALA A 361 39.18 49.02 0.91
CA ALA A 361 38.60 49.18 -0.42
C ALA A 361 37.07 49.19 -0.35
N LEU A 362 36.44 50.20 -0.95
CA LEU A 362 35.00 50.22 -1.21
C LEU A 362 34.74 49.89 -2.68
N VAL A 363 34.43 48.62 -2.97
CA VAL A 363 34.16 48.12 -4.33
C VAL A 363 32.80 48.63 -4.80
N LYS A 364 32.77 49.38 -5.90
CA LYS A 364 31.57 50.04 -6.45
C LYS A 364 31.07 49.42 -7.74
N ARG A 365 31.97 48.89 -8.55
CA ARG A 365 31.67 48.32 -9.86
C ARG A 365 32.60 47.16 -10.16
N ILE A 366 32.06 46.13 -10.79
CA ILE A 366 32.79 45.02 -11.38
C ILE A 366 32.24 44.79 -12.79
N THR A 367 33.13 44.74 -13.78
CA THR A 367 32.81 44.37 -15.16
C THR A 367 33.64 43.15 -15.54
N MET A 368 33.05 42.13 -16.19
CA MET A 368 33.78 40.98 -16.71
C MET A 368 33.39 40.74 -18.16
N LEU A 369 34.31 40.27 -18.99
CA LEU A 369 34.05 39.88 -20.37
C LEU A 369 33.71 38.37 -20.41
N GLN A 370 32.58 38.03 -21.00
CA GLN A 370 32.27 36.66 -21.39
C GLN A 370 32.94 36.39 -22.74
N GLY A 371 33.92 35.49 -22.74
CA GLY A 371 34.68 35.08 -23.93
C GLY A 371 34.54 33.60 -24.28
N GLY A 372 33.50 32.94 -23.77
CA GLY A 372 33.14 31.58 -24.16
C GLY A 372 32.32 31.54 -25.45
N THR A 373 31.79 30.38 -25.80
CA THR A 373 31.02 30.19 -27.05
C THR A 373 29.52 30.40 -26.89
N VAL A 374 28.99 30.42 -25.65
CA VAL A 374 27.60 30.80 -25.38
C VAL A 374 27.37 32.26 -25.77
N LYS A 375 26.29 32.54 -26.49
CA LYS A 375 25.96 33.92 -26.91
C LYS A 375 25.45 34.73 -25.73
N PRO A 376 25.72 36.06 -25.67
CA PRO A 376 25.22 36.91 -24.60
C PRO A 376 23.71 36.83 -24.36
N ALA A 377 22.91 36.77 -25.44
CA ALA A 377 21.46 36.67 -25.37
C ALA A 377 20.95 35.36 -24.74
N ASP A 378 21.76 34.30 -24.74
CA ASP A 378 21.42 32.99 -24.17
C ASP A 378 21.77 32.92 -22.68
N THR A 379 22.30 34.01 -22.10
CA THR A 379 22.56 34.15 -20.66
C THR A 379 21.76 35.31 -20.08
N VAL A 380 20.97 35.05 -19.05
CA VAL A 380 20.09 36.07 -18.43
C VAL A 380 20.18 36.02 -16.92
N ASN A 381 19.57 37.01 -16.24
CA ASN A 381 19.49 37.07 -14.78
C ASN A 381 20.85 36.97 -14.07
N TRP A 382 21.86 37.66 -14.61
CA TRP A 382 23.20 37.75 -14.04
C TRP A 382 23.16 38.28 -12.61
N LYS A 383 23.91 37.65 -11.70
CA LYS A 383 24.01 38.03 -10.29
C LYS A 383 25.43 37.91 -9.77
N LEU A 384 25.84 38.87 -8.96
CA LEU A 384 27.07 38.85 -8.19
C LEU A 384 26.72 38.68 -6.71
N LYS A 385 27.34 37.74 -6.02
CA LYS A 385 27.11 37.50 -4.58
C LYS A 385 28.41 37.50 -3.79
N THR A 386 28.39 38.06 -2.58
CA THR A 386 29.45 37.90 -1.58
C THR A 386 28.85 37.93 -0.19
N GLY A 387 29.18 36.96 0.67
CA GLY A 387 28.53 36.82 1.98
C GLY A 387 27.00 36.81 1.87
N THR A 388 26.32 37.76 2.51
CA THR A 388 24.85 37.95 2.44
C THR A 388 24.39 38.97 1.40
N SER A 389 25.31 39.57 0.65
CA SER A 389 25.01 40.61 -0.34
C SER A 389 24.84 40.01 -1.74
N GLU A 390 23.87 40.54 -2.49
CA GLU A 390 23.56 40.16 -3.87
C GLU A 390 23.33 41.41 -4.70
N TRP A 391 23.90 41.46 -5.90
CA TRP A 391 23.72 42.53 -6.88
C TRP A 391 23.33 41.96 -8.23
N MET A 392 22.41 42.62 -8.91
CA MET A 392 22.01 42.27 -10.28
C MET A 392 23.07 42.74 -11.28
N GLY A 393 23.31 41.92 -12.29
CA GLY A 393 24.17 42.24 -13.43
C GLY A 393 23.37 42.33 -14.74
N SER A 394 24.00 42.95 -15.72
CA SER A 394 23.51 42.98 -17.10
C SER A 394 24.64 42.64 -18.06
N ILE A 395 24.37 41.86 -19.10
CA ILE A 395 25.30 41.59 -20.19
C ILE A 395 24.94 42.42 -21.41
N ASP A 396 25.93 42.99 -22.10
CA ASP A 396 25.72 43.67 -23.37
C ASP A 396 25.99 42.76 -24.59
N ALA A 397 25.67 43.26 -25.79
CA ALA A 397 25.86 42.49 -27.02
C ALA A 397 27.32 42.16 -27.36
N SER A 398 28.29 42.82 -26.69
CA SER A 398 29.73 42.55 -26.85
C SER A 398 30.25 41.56 -25.78
N GLY A 399 29.38 41.09 -24.87
CA GLY A 399 29.73 40.11 -23.84
C GLY A 399 30.17 40.72 -22.50
N TYR A 400 30.10 42.04 -22.30
CA TYR A 400 30.47 42.65 -21.02
C TYR A 400 29.34 42.50 -20.00
N VAL A 401 29.62 41.73 -18.95
CA VAL A 401 28.76 41.56 -17.78
C VAL A 401 29.12 42.65 -16.76
N VAL A 402 28.21 43.58 -16.51
CA VAL A 402 28.41 44.74 -15.63
C VAL A 402 27.58 44.58 -14.36
N PHE A 403 28.23 44.72 -13.20
CA PHE A 403 27.62 44.77 -11.87
C PHE A 403 27.83 46.16 -11.25
N ASP A 404 26.76 46.92 -11.09
CA ASP A 404 26.76 48.19 -10.35
C ASP A 404 26.32 47.95 -8.91
N MET A 405 27.23 48.16 -7.97
CA MET A 405 27.02 47.87 -6.55
C MET A 405 26.49 49.07 -5.76
N SER A 406 26.29 50.23 -6.40
CA SER A 406 25.79 51.49 -5.84
C SER A 406 26.49 51.92 -4.53
N SER A 407 25.94 51.56 -3.37
CA SER A 407 26.52 51.78 -2.04
C SER A 407 27.88 51.07 -1.84
N GLY A 408 28.14 50.01 -2.60
CA GLY A 408 29.41 49.28 -2.66
C GLY A 408 29.59 48.21 -1.59
N HIS A 409 30.68 47.45 -1.69
CA HIS A 409 31.09 46.44 -0.70
C HIS A 409 32.45 46.82 -0.10
N SER A 410 32.55 46.84 1.22
CA SER A 410 33.78 47.24 1.93
C SER A 410 34.67 46.03 2.24
N ILE A 411 35.95 46.14 1.88
CA ILE A 411 37.01 45.20 2.24
C ILE A 411 37.99 45.95 3.15
N ALA A 412 38.21 45.45 4.36
CA ALA A 412 39.15 46.06 5.30
C ALA A 412 40.59 46.04 4.75
N LYS A 413 41.45 46.96 5.22
CA LYS A 413 42.88 46.93 4.88
C LYS A 413 43.52 45.61 5.31
N GLY A 414 44.20 44.93 4.39
CA GLY A 414 44.76 43.59 4.56
C GLY A 414 43.72 42.47 4.53
N GLY A 415 42.45 42.79 4.31
CA GLY A 415 41.34 41.84 4.21
C GLY A 415 41.07 41.39 2.78
N GLU A 416 40.20 40.39 2.67
CA GLU A 416 39.79 39.78 1.41
C GLU A 416 38.28 39.50 1.37
N ALA A 417 37.70 39.47 0.17
CA ALA A 417 36.31 39.06 -0.07
C ALA A 417 36.22 38.19 -1.32
N ILE A 418 35.44 37.11 -1.26
CA ILE A 418 35.19 36.19 -2.39
C ILE A 418 33.84 36.54 -3.02
N PHE A 419 33.83 36.64 -4.33
CA PHE A 419 32.68 36.96 -5.15
C PHE A 419 32.31 35.77 -6.04
N TYR A 420 31.01 35.51 -6.12
CA TYR A 420 30.40 34.44 -6.92
C TYR A 420 29.53 35.05 -8.01
N VAL A 421 29.71 34.62 -9.25
CA VAL A 421 28.92 35.07 -10.39
C VAL A 421 27.96 33.97 -10.82
N TYR A 422 26.67 34.29 -10.87
CA TYR A 422 25.60 33.38 -11.29
C TYR A 422 24.88 33.90 -12.53
N ALA A 423 24.39 32.99 -13.37
CA ALA A 423 23.52 33.30 -14.50
C ALA A 423 22.52 32.17 -14.77
N ASP A 424 21.42 32.48 -15.43
CA ASP A 424 20.59 31.48 -16.10
C ASP A 424 21.18 31.19 -17.48
N VAL A 425 21.43 29.92 -17.79
CA VAL A 425 22.17 29.50 -18.98
C VAL A 425 21.27 28.76 -19.96
N ASN A 426 20.92 29.37 -21.09
CA ASN A 426 20.04 28.80 -22.12
C ASN A 426 20.80 28.51 -23.43
N GLY A 427 22.13 28.42 -23.37
CA GLY A 427 22.98 28.04 -24.50
C GLY A 427 22.83 26.58 -24.90
N LYS A 428 23.64 26.11 -25.84
CA LYS A 428 23.63 24.73 -26.33
C LYS A 428 24.59 23.84 -25.55
N ALA A 429 24.34 22.53 -25.59
CA ALA A 429 25.28 21.56 -25.05
C ALA A 429 26.64 21.72 -25.75
N ALA A 430 27.72 21.54 -24.97
CA ALA A 430 29.11 21.78 -25.37
C ALA A 430 29.49 23.25 -25.68
N GLU A 431 28.61 24.24 -25.46
CA GLU A 431 29.01 25.64 -25.43
C GLU A 431 29.58 26.03 -24.05
N ASP A 432 30.49 27.01 -24.03
CA ASP A 432 31.28 27.38 -22.85
C ASP A 432 30.98 28.81 -22.36
N ILE A 433 31.18 29.04 -21.05
CA ILE A 433 31.14 30.36 -20.41
C ILE A 433 32.49 30.62 -19.73
N ASN A 434 33.23 31.60 -20.23
CA ASN A 434 34.53 32.01 -19.70
C ASN A 434 34.46 33.49 -19.28
N LEU A 435 34.57 33.80 -17.98
CA LEU A 435 34.54 35.17 -17.47
C LEU A 435 35.90 35.64 -16.95
N TYR A 436 36.39 36.78 -17.45
CA TYR A 436 37.66 37.39 -17.07
C TYR A 436 37.60 38.93 -17.13
N PHE A 437 38.59 39.61 -16.56
CA PHE A 437 38.72 41.08 -16.57
C PHE A 437 39.56 41.51 -17.78
N GLU A 438 39.18 42.57 -18.50
CA GLU A 438 39.94 43.01 -19.69
C GLU A 438 40.87 44.19 -19.38
N ASN A 439 40.46 45.10 -18.49
CA ASN A 439 41.22 46.30 -18.13
C ASN A 439 41.15 46.56 -16.63
N ALA A 440 42.17 47.23 -16.08
CA ALA A 440 42.23 47.59 -14.66
C ALA A 440 40.96 48.33 -14.15
N THR A 441 40.40 49.23 -14.98
CA THR A 441 39.17 49.98 -14.68
C THR A 441 37.88 49.14 -14.63
N ASP A 442 37.93 47.87 -15.03
CA ASP A 442 36.80 46.96 -14.91
C ASP A 442 36.39 46.75 -13.45
N ILE A 443 37.31 46.96 -12.52
CA ILE A 443 37.03 47.06 -11.10
C ILE A 443 37.19 48.52 -10.67
N LEU A 444 36.12 49.12 -10.15
CA LEU A 444 36.21 50.40 -9.44
C LEU A 444 36.12 50.14 -7.94
N ALA A 445 37.23 50.29 -7.24
CA ALA A 445 37.27 50.23 -5.78
C ALA A 445 37.88 51.52 -5.23
N ILE A 446 37.13 52.23 -4.39
CA ILE A 446 37.57 53.50 -3.81
C ILE A 446 38.33 53.23 -2.51
N GLY A 447 39.56 53.73 -2.42
CA GLY A 447 40.36 53.65 -1.20
C GLY A 447 39.81 54.55 -0.10
N ASP A 448 39.67 54.03 1.12
CA ASP A 448 39.15 54.78 2.26
C ASP A 448 40.11 55.89 2.74
N GLN A 449 41.42 55.75 2.52
CA GLN A 449 42.41 56.72 3.00
C GLN A 449 42.47 57.96 2.10
N TYR A 450 42.38 57.78 0.78
CA TYR A 450 42.57 58.87 -0.18
C TYR A 450 41.30 59.23 -0.97
N GLY A 451 40.26 58.41 -0.97
CA GLY A 451 39.00 58.69 -1.65
C GLY A 451 39.04 58.56 -3.17
N PHE A 452 40.07 57.91 -3.72
CA PHE A 452 40.25 57.69 -5.16
C PHE A 452 40.32 56.20 -5.50
N GLY A 453 40.14 55.86 -6.78
CA GLY A 453 40.19 54.47 -7.22
C GLY A 453 41.55 53.83 -6.98
N MET A 454 41.55 52.65 -6.39
CA MET A 454 42.74 51.86 -6.09
C MET A 454 43.36 51.30 -7.37
N ASN A 455 44.69 51.20 -7.36
CA ASN A 455 45.48 50.58 -8.39
C ASN A 455 45.20 49.08 -8.50
N THR A 456 44.65 48.70 -9.66
CA THR A 456 44.38 47.34 -10.14
C THR A 456 45.24 46.98 -11.36
N ALA A 457 46.18 47.86 -11.76
CA ALA A 457 47.15 47.64 -12.83
C ALA A 457 48.54 47.37 -12.23
N SER A 458 49.04 46.13 -12.35
CA SER A 458 50.37 45.79 -11.82
C SER A 458 51.35 45.26 -12.86
N GLY A 459 50.89 44.71 -13.99
CA GLY A 459 51.74 44.10 -15.02
C GLY A 459 52.71 43.04 -14.45
N THR A 460 52.37 42.50 -13.28
CA THR A 460 53.17 41.56 -12.50
C THR A 460 52.23 40.41 -12.17
N THR A 461 52.68 39.18 -12.37
CA THR A 461 51.86 37.99 -12.15
C THR A 461 51.21 37.97 -10.76
N ASN A 462 49.91 37.66 -10.70
CA ASN A 462 49.08 37.56 -9.48
C ASN A 462 48.91 38.88 -8.71
N GLN A 463 48.95 39.99 -9.43
CA GLN A 463 48.93 41.32 -8.85
C GLN A 463 48.04 42.21 -9.74
N GLY A 464 47.12 42.99 -9.17
CA GLY A 464 46.09 43.66 -9.96
C GLY A 464 45.05 42.67 -10.50
N ILE A 465 44.65 42.80 -11.77
CA ILE A 465 43.74 41.86 -12.43
C ILE A 465 44.44 40.65 -13.08
N ASP A 466 45.77 40.65 -13.16
CA ASP A 466 46.64 39.70 -13.91
C ASP A 466 46.47 38.20 -13.56
N ALA A 467 45.62 37.83 -12.60
CA ALA A 467 45.32 36.43 -12.26
C ALA A 467 44.04 35.89 -12.94
N LEU A 468 43.29 36.77 -13.60
CA LEU A 468 42.02 36.48 -14.25
C LEU A 468 41.76 37.51 -15.36
N ASP A 469 42.76 37.76 -16.21
CA ASP A 469 42.69 38.80 -17.26
C ASP A 469 42.59 38.26 -18.70
N ALA A 470 42.63 36.94 -18.85
CA ALA A 470 42.46 36.26 -20.14
C ALA A 470 41.48 35.07 -20.07
N ALA A 471 40.90 34.71 -21.22
CA ALA A 471 39.99 33.56 -21.32
C ALA A 471 40.63 32.25 -20.85
N SER A 472 41.94 32.04 -21.09
CA SER A 472 42.69 30.85 -20.63
C SER A 472 42.86 30.78 -19.11
N GLU A 473 42.62 31.88 -18.42
CA GLU A 473 42.72 31.97 -16.96
C GLU A 473 41.35 31.84 -16.29
N ALA A 474 40.26 31.99 -17.05
CA ALA A 474 38.89 31.80 -16.57
C ALA A 474 38.57 30.34 -16.19
N PHE A 475 37.40 30.10 -15.58
CA PHE A 475 36.90 28.73 -15.40
C PHE A 475 36.40 28.17 -16.74
N ASP A 476 36.76 26.92 -17.04
CA ASP A 476 36.20 26.17 -18.16
C ASP A 476 34.82 25.63 -17.76
N VAL A 477 33.77 26.42 -18.02
CA VAL A 477 32.38 26.06 -17.70
C VAL A 477 31.65 25.66 -18.97
N THR A 478 31.47 24.35 -19.19
CA THR A 478 30.83 23.79 -20.38
C THR A 478 29.39 23.34 -20.09
N LEU A 479 28.44 23.67 -20.96
CA LEU A 479 27.05 23.25 -20.82
C LEU A 479 26.85 21.76 -21.14
N GLN A 480 26.14 21.04 -20.26
CA GLN A 480 25.84 19.60 -20.41
C GLN A 480 24.42 19.34 -20.91
N GLY A 481 24.25 18.30 -21.74
CA GLY A 481 22.95 17.73 -22.11
C GLY A 481 22.40 16.83 -20.98
N GLY A 482 21.07 16.70 -20.91
CA GLY A 482 20.40 15.79 -19.97
C GLY A 482 20.07 14.44 -20.61
N VAL A 483 20.26 13.35 -19.86
CA VAL A 483 19.92 11.97 -20.26
C VAL A 483 18.40 11.75 -20.28
N LEU A 484 17.90 11.07 -21.32
CA LEU A 484 16.57 10.49 -21.43
C LEU A 484 16.67 8.97 -21.23
N THR A 485 16.00 8.44 -20.21
CA THR A 485 15.90 7.00 -19.97
C THR A 485 14.55 6.47 -20.43
N ILE A 486 14.55 5.42 -21.25
CA ILE A 486 13.37 4.69 -21.72
C ILE A 486 13.44 3.25 -21.17
N ALA A 487 12.34 2.74 -20.61
CA ALA A 487 12.29 1.38 -20.07
C ALA A 487 11.05 0.63 -20.53
N PHE A 488 11.21 -0.66 -20.84
CA PHE A 488 10.09 -1.58 -21.14
C PHE A 488 9.37 -2.00 -19.85
N ASN A 489 8.05 -1.94 -19.86
CA ASN A 489 7.19 -2.25 -18.71
C ASN A 489 6.13 -3.34 -19.01
N GLY A 490 6.24 -4.06 -20.13
CA GLY A 490 5.27 -5.10 -20.52
C GLY A 490 4.43 -4.71 -21.74
N PRO A 491 3.33 -5.43 -22.03
CA PRO A 491 3.03 -6.75 -21.47
C PRO A 491 4.08 -7.78 -21.92
N SER A 492 4.24 -8.86 -21.15
CA SER A 492 4.96 -10.05 -21.62
C SER A 492 4.20 -10.71 -22.77
N ALA A 493 4.83 -11.68 -23.44
CA ALA A 493 4.14 -12.47 -24.46
C ALA A 493 2.86 -13.11 -23.90
N GLY A 494 1.80 -13.15 -24.70
CA GLY A 494 0.46 -13.51 -24.26
C GLY A 494 -0.51 -13.69 -25.41
N ASN A 495 -1.81 -13.85 -25.09
CA ASN A 495 -2.86 -13.98 -26.08
C ASN A 495 -3.80 -12.77 -26.03
N ILE A 496 -4.23 -12.28 -27.18
CA ILE A 496 -5.26 -11.25 -27.31
C ILE A 496 -6.41 -11.75 -28.18
N GLY A 497 -7.60 -11.19 -27.96
CA GLY A 497 -8.80 -11.64 -28.68
C GLY A 497 -8.79 -11.26 -30.16
N THR A 498 -9.31 -12.13 -31.01
CA THR A 498 -9.49 -11.86 -32.46
C THR A 498 -10.48 -10.73 -32.78
N ASN A 499 -11.26 -10.29 -31.79
CA ASN A 499 -12.15 -9.13 -31.89
C ASN A 499 -12.16 -8.38 -30.54
N THR A 500 -11.16 -7.54 -30.31
CA THR A 500 -10.95 -6.82 -29.05
C THR A 500 -10.73 -5.34 -29.26
N ALA A 501 -11.25 -4.53 -28.35
CA ALA A 501 -10.91 -3.11 -28.28
C ALA A 501 -9.82 -2.86 -27.24
N ASP A 502 -8.97 -1.86 -27.48
CA ASP A 502 -7.93 -1.37 -26.58
C ASP A 502 -6.96 -2.47 -26.07
N SER A 503 -6.63 -3.45 -26.92
CA SER A 503 -5.61 -4.45 -26.61
C SER A 503 -4.26 -3.78 -26.39
N VAL A 504 -3.64 -4.04 -25.24
CA VAL A 504 -2.34 -3.44 -24.89
C VAL A 504 -1.24 -4.17 -25.65
N LEU A 505 -0.51 -3.45 -26.49
CA LEU A 505 0.56 -4.00 -27.34
C LEU A 505 1.96 -3.69 -26.79
N LEU A 506 2.11 -2.58 -26.07
CA LEU A 506 3.38 -2.15 -25.47
C LEU A 506 3.13 -1.24 -24.27
N ARG A 507 3.98 -1.33 -23.24
CA ARG A 507 4.12 -0.38 -22.14
C ARG A 507 5.58 0.01 -22.02
N TYR A 508 5.82 1.30 -21.89
CA TYR A 508 7.16 1.84 -21.67
C TYR A 508 7.09 3.07 -20.78
N SER A 509 8.19 3.41 -20.13
CA SER A 509 8.31 4.65 -19.37
C SER A 509 9.44 5.52 -19.89
N MET A 510 9.27 6.84 -19.83
CA MET A 510 10.29 7.83 -20.17
C MET A 510 10.61 8.71 -18.95
N THR A 511 11.89 8.87 -18.64
CA THR A 511 12.39 9.76 -17.57
C THR A 511 13.48 10.67 -18.10
N ALA A 512 13.25 11.98 -18.08
CA ALA A 512 14.20 12.96 -18.57
C ALA A 512 14.95 13.65 -17.41
N ALA A 513 16.27 13.78 -17.51
CA ALA A 513 17.08 14.52 -16.52
C ALA A 513 16.96 16.05 -16.68
N THR A 514 16.47 16.51 -17.83
CA THR A 514 16.21 17.91 -18.18
C THR A 514 14.91 17.96 -18.98
N ASN A 515 14.21 19.10 -19.01
CA ASN A 515 12.96 19.19 -19.77
C ASN A 515 13.22 18.89 -21.26
N ILE A 516 12.47 17.94 -21.82
CA ILE A 516 12.59 17.51 -23.23
C ILE A 516 11.23 17.64 -23.92
N GLU A 517 11.24 18.09 -25.17
CA GLU A 517 10.09 18.07 -26.08
C GLU A 517 10.31 16.95 -27.10
N VAL A 518 9.50 15.89 -27.04
CA VAL A 518 9.46 14.81 -28.02
C VAL A 518 8.47 15.17 -29.11
N ARG A 519 8.92 15.31 -30.35
CA ARG A 519 8.15 15.88 -31.46
C ARG A 519 7.79 14.87 -32.54
N LYS A 520 8.52 13.76 -32.59
CA LYS A 520 8.21 12.62 -33.46
C LYS A 520 8.40 11.34 -32.70
N THR A 521 7.38 10.49 -32.67
CA THR A 521 7.46 9.14 -32.09
C THR A 521 7.12 8.14 -33.17
N LYS A 522 7.88 7.05 -33.27
CA LYS A 522 7.63 6.02 -34.27
C LYS A 522 7.25 4.70 -33.61
N LEU A 523 6.24 4.07 -34.17
CA LEU A 523 5.81 2.75 -33.76
C LEU A 523 5.96 1.79 -34.94
N VAL A 524 6.43 0.58 -34.66
CA VAL A 524 6.66 -0.46 -35.67
C VAL A 524 5.84 -1.69 -35.31
N LEU A 525 5.06 -2.20 -36.27
CA LEU A 525 4.28 -3.44 -36.16
C LEU A 525 5.00 -4.59 -36.87
N CYS A 526 5.03 -5.74 -36.20
CA CYS A 526 5.62 -6.99 -36.68
C CYS A 526 4.57 -8.10 -36.74
N HIS A 527 4.68 -9.01 -37.72
CA HIS A 527 3.76 -10.12 -37.95
C HIS A 527 4.48 -11.47 -37.86
N ASP A 528 3.89 -12.39 -37.10
CA ASP A 528 4.22 -13.82 -37.09
C ASP A 528 2.97 -14.59 -37.59
N PRO A 529 2.93 -14.96 -38.88
CA PRO A 529 1.83 -15.75 -39.43
C PRO A 529 1.75 -17.11 -38.72
N ALA A 530 0.54 -17.52 -38.30
CA ALA A 530 0.30 -18.75 -37.55
C ALA A 530 0.89 -18.84 -36.13
N GLY A 531 1.63 -17.83 -35.66
CA GLY A 531 2.06 -17.70 -34.27
C GLY A 531 3.04 -18.79 -33.84
N ASP A 532 3.89 -19.25 -34.75
CA ASP A 532 4.84 -20.33 -34.51
C ASP A 532 6.25 -19.83 -34.14
N GLY A 533 6.42 -18.51 -34.05
CA GLY A 533 7.67 -17.83 -33.77
C GLY A 533 8.45 -17.41 -35.01
N SER A 534 7.94 -17.67 -36.22
CA SER A 534 8.58 -17.31 -37.49
C SER A 534 8.01 -16.01 -38.05
N PHE A 535 8.75 -14.91 -37.97
CA PHE A 535 8.25 -13.60 -38.39
C PHE A 535 8.34 -13.40 -39.90
N ALA A 536 7.30 -12.78 -40.47
CA ALA A 536 7.26 -12.40 -41.88
C ALA A 536 7.58 -10.91 -42.04
N ASN A 537 8.17 -10.54 -43.19
CA ASN A 537 8.31 -9.13 -43.56
C ASN A 537 6.92 -8.49 -43.59
N ALA A 538 6.69 -7.54 -42.68
CA ALA A 538 5.47 -6.76 -42.58
C ALA A 538 5.60 -5.40 -43.29
N ALA A 539 6.73 -5.11 -43.95
CA ALA A 539 6.97 -3.87 -44.67
C ALA A 539 6.19 -3.72 -45.98
N ASP A 540 5.78 -2.47 -46.24
CA ASP A 540 5.19 -1.96 -47.49
C ASP A 540 4.09 -2.87 -48.08
N THR A 541 3.02 -3.07 -47.32
CA THR A 541 1.72 -3.28 -47.97
C THR A 541 1.26 -1.91 -48.46
N ASP A 542 0.86 -1.79 -49.73
CA ASP A 542 0.27 -0.55 -50.30
C ASP A 542 -0.99 -0.06 -49.55
N SER A 543 -1.39 -0.72 -48.45
CA SER A 543 -2.61 -0.49 -47.69
C SER A 543 -2.51 -0.75 -46.16
N GLY A 544 -1.32 -0.94 -45.59
CA GLY A 544 -1.10 -1.13 -44.14
C GLY A 544 -1.78 -2.38 -43.54
N TRP A 545 -2.24 -2.29 -42.29
CA TRP A 545 -2.88 -3.36 -41.50
C TRP A 545 -4.34 -3.01 -41.15
N SER A 546 -5.32 -3.48 -41.93
CA SER A 546 -6.74 -3.12 -41.73
C SER A 546 -7.36 -3.70 -40.46
N ASP A 547 -6.82 -4.82 -39.99
CA ASP A 547 -7.41 -5.57 -38.88
C ASP A 547 -6.95 -5.06 -37.51
N ILE A 548 -6.05 -4.07 -37.51
CA ILE A 548 -5.67 -3.32 -36.32
C ILE A 548 -6.07 -1.86 -36.51
N THR A 549 -6.92 -1.32 -35.65
CA THR A 549 -7.40 0.06 -35.70
C THR A 549 -7.12 0.79 -34.40
N ASP A 550 -7.36 2.11 -34.35
CA ASP A 550 -7.29 2.91 -33.11
C ASP A 550 -5.96 2.79 -32.33
N ILE A 551 -4.82 2.67 -33.04
CA ILE A 551 -3.52 2.60 -32.37
C ILE A 551 -3.20 3.95 -31.76
N LYS A 552 -3.09 3.98 -30.43
CA LYS A 552 -2.90 5.22 -29.66
C LYS A 552 -1.96 5.01 -28.48
N VAL A 553 -1.28 6.08 -28.08
CA VAL A 553 -0.42 6.09 -26.89
C VAL A 553 -1.10 6.91 -25.81
N THR A 554 -1.31 6.30 -24.65
CA THR A 554 -1.95 6.92 -23.48
C THR A 554 -0.95 7.01 -22.34
N ASP A 555 -0.88 8.17 -21.69
CA ASP A 555 -0.23 8.31 -20.38
C ASP A 555 -1.09 7.61 -19.32
N GLU A 556 -0.57 6.53 -18.74
CA GLU A 556 -1.29 5.70 -17.76
C GLU A 556 -1.55 6.44 -16.45
N ASP A 557 -0.72 7.44 -16.11
CA ASP A 557 -0.87 8.19 -14.86
C ASP A 557 -2.00 9.22 -14.95
N SER A 558 -2.21 9.82 -16.12
CA SER A 558 -3.26 10.83 -16.35
C SER A 558 -4.50 10.31 -17.07
N GLY A 559 -4.39 9.18 -17.78
CA GLY A 559 -5.42 8.63 -18.67
C GLY A 559 -5.58 9.40 -19.99
N VAL A 560 -4.67 10.34 -20.29
CA VAL A 560 -4.74 11.19 -21.49
C VAL A 560 -4.04 10.51 -22.68
N THR A 561 -4.71 10.44 -23.83
CA THR A 561 -4.09 10.04 -25.10
C THR A 561 -3.14 11.14 -25.58
N VAL A 562 -1.88 10.81 -25.75
CA VAL A 562 -0.80 11.74 -26.14
C VAL A 562 -0.34 11.56 -27.60
N LEU A 563 -0.54 10.39 -28.20
CA LEU A 563 -0.28 10.13 -29.63
C LEU A 563 -1.45 9.35 -30.25
N GLY A 564 -1.76 9.63 -31.51
CA GLY A 564 -2.86 8.98 -32.23
C GLY A 564 -4.25 9.53 -31.83
N PRO A 565 -5.34 8.81 -32.15
CA PRO A 565 -5.37 7.47 -32.73
C PRO A 565 -5.00 7.45 -34.22
N ALA A 566 -4.40 6.34 -34.66
CA ALA A 566 -4.17 6.04 -36.06
C ALA A 566 -4.51 4.57 -36.34
N ASP A 567 -5.19 4.32 -37.46
CA ASP A 567 -5.46 2.93 -37.88
C ASP A 567 -4.17 2.28 -38.40
N GLY A 568 -4.10 0.95 -38.27
CA GLY A 568 -2.98 0.15 -38.79
C GLY A 568 -2.80 0.29 -40.30
N SER A 569 -3.85 0.67 -41.05
CA SER A 569 -3.77 1.04 -42.46
C SER A 569 -2.82 2.22 -42.73
N ALA A 570 -2.50 3.03 -41.72
CA ALA A 570 -1.58 4.16 -41.82
C ALA A 570 -0.09 3.78 -41.64
N PHE A 571 0.19 2.54 -41.23
CA PHE A 571 1.54 1.98 -41.07
C PHE A 571 2.06 1.47 -42.42
N THR A 572 2.45 2.39 -43.30
CA THR A 572 2.78 2.11 -44.71
C THR A 572 4.26 2.29 -45.04
N VAL A 573 5.12 2.51 -44.03
CA VAL A 573 6.56 2.71 -44.25
C VAL A 573 7.32 1.46 -43.84
N SER A 574 8.25 0.98 -44.68
CA SER A 574 9.17 -0.09 -44.31
C SER A 574 10.19 0.42 -43.28
N ASN A 575 10.21 -0.14 -42.07
CA ASN A 575 11.28 0.15 -41.12
C ASN A 575 12.59 -0.50 -41.60
N ALA A 576 13.62 0.32 -41.82
CA ALA A 576 14.87 -0.08 -42.45
C ALA A 576 15.80 -0.94 -41.56
N ALA A 577 15.50 -1.11 -40.26
CA ALA A 577 16.46 -1.57 -39.25
C ALA A 577 16.34 -3.04 -38.82
N THR A 578 15.55 -3.87 -39.51
CA THR A 578 15.33 -5.29 -39.10
C THR A 578 14.90 -5.43 -37.62
N THR A 579 14.11 -4.47 -37.13
CA THR A 579 13.66 -4.34 -35.73
C THR A 579 12.81 -5.53 -35.25
N CYS A 580 12.09 -6.20 -36.15
CA CYS A 580 11.31 -7.37 -35.81
C CYS A 580 12.20 -8.58 -35.53
N GLU A 581 11.65 -9.57 -34.84
CA GLU A 581 12.28 -10.89 -34.67
C GLU A 581 12.64 -11.51 -36.05
N ASP A 582 13.54 -12.50 -36.07
CA ASP A 582 14.14 -13.07 -37.30
C ASP A 582 14.84 -12.06 -38.24
N SER A 583 15.07 -10.83 -37.75
CA SER A 583 15.65 -9.73 -38.52
C SER A 583 14.85 -9.42 -39.80
N VAL A 584 13.52 -9.52 -39.74
CA VAL A 584 12.63 -9.11 -40.83
C VAL A 584 12.21 -7.64 -40.68
N THR A 585 11.65 -7.05 -41.73
CA THR A 585 11.18 -5.67 -41.70
C THR A 585 9.77 -5.54 -41.12
N GLY A 586 9.53 -4.46 -40.36
CA GLY A 586 8.23 -4.11 -39.79
C GLY A 586 7.52 -2.98 -40.55
N ALA A 587 6.23 -2.82 -40.29
CA ALA A 587 5.43 -1.68 -40.77
C ALA A 587 5.53 -0.51 -39.79
N GLU A 588 6.01 0.65 -40.23
CA GLU A 588 6.26 1.84 -39.41
C GLU A 588 5.20 2.93 -39.62
N ARG A 589 4.88 3.63 -38.52
CA ARG A 589 4.18 4.92 -38.52
C ARG A 589 4.95 5.95 -37.71
N VAL A 590 5.15 7.14 -38.29
CA VAL A 590 5.65 8.33 -37.58
C VAL A 590 4.48 9.19 -37.10
N PHE A 591 4.38 9.39 -35.80
CA PHE A 591 3.48 10.36 -35.16
C PHE A 591 4.23 11.68 -34.98
N THR A 592 3.58 12.81 -35.24
CA THR A 592 4.18 14.16 -35.15
C THR A 592 3.63 14.99 -33.98
N ASP A 593 2.82 14.37 -33.13
CA ASP A 593 2.32 14.98 -31.91
C ASP A 593 3.48 15.24 -30.94
N VAL A 594 3.37 16.32 -30.15
CA VAL A 594 4.43 16.75 -29.24
C VAL A 594 4.13 16.32 -27.81
N ILE A 595 5.09 15.67 -27.16
CA ILE A 595 5.05 15.25 -25.76
C ILE A 595 6.12 16.03 -24.98
N ASP A 596 5.70 16.73 -23.93
CA ASP A 596 6.61 17.45 -23.02
C ASP A 596 6.95 16.60 -21.79
N LEU A 597 8.23 16.28 -21.65
CA LEU A 597 8.79 15.54 -20.52
C LEU A 597 9.45 16.51 -19.54
N ALA A 598 8.88 16.67 -18.35
CA ALA A 598 9.47 17.46 -17.29
C ALA A 598 10.67 16.73 -16.63
N ALA A 599 11.71 17.49 -16.29
CA ALA A 599 12.91 16.99 -15.63
C ALA A 599 12.57 16.28 -14.31
N GLY A 600 13.16 15.10 -14.10
CA GLY A 600 13.02 14.30 -12.89
C GLY A 600 11.68 13.60 -12.71
N LYS A 601 10.75 13.72 -13.68
CA LYS A 601 9.48 12.98 -13.70
C LYS A 601 9.59 11.76 -14.62
N THR A 602 9.10 10.62 -14.15
CA THR A 602 8.85 9.43 -14.98
C THR A 602 7.41 9.49 -15.51
N TYR A 603 7.26 9.31 -16.81
CA TYR A 603 5.96 9.20 -17.48
C TYR A 603 5.77 7.75 -17.91
N ASN A 604 4.61 7.16 -17.59
CA ASN A 604 4.28 5.79 -17.93
C ASN A 604 3.31 5.77 -19.10
N PHE A 605 3.73 5.20 -20.24
CA PHE A 605 2.94 5.14 -21.45
C PHE A 605 2.52 3.71 -21.76
N LYS A 606 1.28 3.56 -22.24
CA LYS A 606 0.81 2.34 -22.90
C LYS A 606 0.41 2.63 -24.33
N VAL A 607 0.72 1.70 -25.23
CA VAL A 607 0.20 1.65 -26.58
C VAL A 607 -0.91 0.61 -26.63
N THR A 608 -2.10 1.04 -27.05
CA THR A 608 -3.24 0.16 -27.29
C THR A 608 -3.65 0.19 -28.75
N GLY A 609 -4.31 -0.86 -29.22
CA GLY A 609 -4.97 -0.91 -30.51
C GLY A 609 -6.15 -1.88 -30.48
N ASP A 610 -7.12 -1.64 -31.34
CA ASP A 610 -8.26 -2.51 -31.54
C ASP A 610 -7.88 -3.60 -32.55
N VAL A 611 -8.23 -4.85 -32.28
CA VAL A 611 -7.99 -5.99 -33.19
C VAL A 611 -9.33 -6.53 -33.67
N ASN A 612 -9.51 -6.69 -34.98
CA ASN A 612 -10.68 -7.32 -35.58
C ASN A 612 -10.29 -8.13 -36.83
N THR A 613 -10.04 -9.44 -36.65
CA THR A 613 -9.70 -10.36 -37.75
C THR A 613 -10.87 -10.65 -38.70
N ALA A 614 -12.05 -10.10 -38.44
CA ALA A 614 -13.22 -10.19 -39.30
C ALA A 614 -13.49 -8.87 -40.04
N ASN A 615 -12.53 -7.94 -40.05
CA ASN A 615 -12.67 -6.70 -40.79
C ASN A 615 -12.82 -6.99 -42.30
N THR A 616 -13.81 -6.34 -42.93
CA THR A 616 -14.14 -6.52 -44.35
C THR A 616 -13.71 -5.34 -45.23
N ASP A 617 -12.99 -4.37 -44.67
CA ASP A 617 -12.62 -3.11 -45.36
C ASP A 617 -11.65 -3.32 -46.54
N GLY A 618 -11.11 -4.53 -46.71
CA GLY A 618 -10.57 -5.04 -47.98
C GLY A 618 -9.24 -4.45 -48.45
N ASN A 619 -8.62 -3.56 -47.68
CA ASN A 619 -7.35 -2.89 -48.02
C ASN A 619 -6.35 -3.07 -46.87
N GLY A 620 -5.37 -3.99 -47.01
CA GLY A 620 -4.30 -4.20 -46.03
C GLY A 620 -3.99 -5.68 -45.74
N LEU A 621 -3.10 -5.94 -44.79
CA LEU A 621 -2.82 -7.27 -44.25
C LEU A 621 -4.02 -7.75 -43.41
N ALA A 622 -4.60 -8.88 -43.80
CA ALA A 622 -5.65 -9.56 -43.04
C ALA A 622 -5.03 -10.52 -42.01
N LEU A 623 -5.45 -10.42 -40.76
CA LEU A 623 -5.01 -11.27 -39.67
C LEU A 623 -5.93 -12.47 -39.51
N ALA A 624 -5.36 -13.61 -39.16
CA ALA A 624 -6.09 -14.83 -38.88
C ALA A 624 -6.02 -15.21 -37.38
N ALA A 625 -6.93 -16.10 -36.95
CA ALA A 625 -6.75 -16.76 -35.66
C ALA A 625 -5.43 -17.54 -35.66
N ALA A 626 -4.72 -17.50 -34.52
CA ALA A 626 -3.36 -17.99 -34.30
C ALA A 626 -2.21 -17.12 -34.84
N ASP A 627 -2.45 -16.11 -35.68
CA ASP A 627 -1.39 -15.14 -35.99
C ASP A 627 -0.90 -14.45 -34.71
N ALA A 628 0.34 -13.97 -34.69
CA ALA A 628 0.85 -13.16 -33.60
C ALA A 628 1.38 -11.80 -34.08
N VAL A 629 1.25 -10.82 -33.20
CA VAL A 629 1.64 -9.42 -33.45
C VAL A 629 2.55 -8.92 -32.35
N GLN A 630 3.47 -8.03 -32.71
CA GLN A 630 4.37 -7.38 -31.77
C GLN A 630 4.54 -5.92 -32.17
N LEU A 631 4.61 -5.04 -31.18
CA LEU A 631 4.79 -3.61 -31.38
C LEU A 631 6.11 -3.15 -30.76
N PHE A 632 6.87 -2.35 -31.50
CA PHE A 632 8.08 -1.69 -31.02
C PHE A 632 7.92 -0.18 -31.00
N LEU A 633 8.53 0.45 -30.00
CA LEU A 633 8.91 1.86 -30.06
C LEU A 633 10.33 1.92 -30.67
N ASP A 634 10.45 2.55 -31.84
CA ASP A 634 11.73 2.73 -32.54
C ASP A 634 12.70 3.52 -31.67
N ASN A 635 13.96 3.10 -31.66
CA ASN A 635 15.00 3.82 -30.97
C ASN A 635 15.21 5.15 -31.67
N TYR A 636 15.21 6.21 -30.88
CA TYR A 636 15.38 7.56 -31.40
C TYR A 636 16.84 7.86 -31.81
N THR A 637 17.66 6.84 -32.09
CA THR A 637 19.10 6.96 -32.41
C THR A 637 19.39 6.71 -33.88
N ALA A 638 20.56 7.13 -34.37
CA ALA A 638 20.94 6.99 -35.77
C ALA A 638 21.12 5.52 -36.20
N GLY A 639 20.04 4.91 -36.68
CA GLY A 639 20.02 3.55 -37.24
C GLY A 639 18.79 3.22 -38.11
N GLY A 640 17.69 3.95 -37.98
CA GLY A 640 16.49 3.78 -38.80
C GLY A 640 15.86 5.12 -39.21
N SER A 641 15.89 5.46 -40.51
CA SER A 641 15.20 6.58 -41.22
C SER A 641 15.16 8.00 -40.62
N VAL A 642 15.73 8.23 -39.44
CA VAL A 642 15.90 9.53 -38.79
C VAL A 642 17.31 9.49 -38.19
N SER A 643 18.21 10.30 -38.75
CA SER A 643 19.60 10.36 -38.30
C SER A 643 19.89 11.69 -37.63
N THR A 644 20.81 11.66 -36.68
CA THR A 644 21.41 12.78 -35.95
C THR A 644 20.48 13.45 -34.95
N ALA A 645 21.07 13.99 -33.89
CA ALA A 645 20.43 14.91 -32.96
C ALA A 645 19.68 15.99 -33.75
N ASP A 646 18.39 15.75 -34.00
CA ASP A 646 17.52 16.57 -34.82
C ASP A 646 16.42 17.17 -33.95
N VAL A 647 16.38 18.51 -33.93
CA VAL A 647 15.39 19.28 -33.19
C VAL A 647 13.96 19.04 -33.68
N THR A 648 13.78 18.47 -34.87
CA THR A 648 12.46 18.05 -35.37
C THR A 648 11.96 16.74 -34.77
N VAL A 649 12.82 16.01 -34.05
CA VAL A 649 12.53 14.71 -33.44
C VAL A 649 12.47 14.86 -31.92
N MET A 650 13.54 15.36 -31.30
CA MET A 650 13.62 15.61 -29.87
C MET A 650 14.55 16.78 -29.57
N LYS A 651 14.17 17.66 -28.65
CA LYS A 651 15.01 18.78 -28.20
C LYS A 651 14.85 19.10 -26.72
N TYR A 652 15.84 19.76 -26.14
CA TYR A 652 15.67 20.33 -24.80
C TYR A 652 14.68 21.50 -24.84
N SER A 653 13.68 21.45 -23.97
CA SER A 653 12.57 22.42 -23.97
C SER A 653 13.09 23.85 -23.78
N GLY A 654 12.48 24.78 -24.51
CA GLY A 654 12.91 26.19 -24.52
C GLY A 654 14.22 26.47 -25.26
N THR A 655 14.83 25.47 -25.90
CA THR A 655 16.07 25.63 -26.69
C THR A 655 15.88 25.19 -28.16
N ASN A 656 16.89 25.43 -28.99
CA ASN A 656 17.02 24.85 -30.34
C ASN A 656 18.18 23.83 -30.39
N THR A 657 18.30 23.03 -29.34
CA THR A 657 19.34 22.00 -29.18
C THR A 657 18.67 20.64 -29.12
N ALA A 658 19.03 19.76 -30.06
CA ALA A 658 18.52 18.41 -30.07
C ALA A 658 19.09 17.57 -28.93
N VAL A 659 18.33 16.57 -28.50
CA VAL A 659 18.85 15.54 -27.57
C VAL A 659 19.83 14.67 -28.35
N ALA A 660 21.04 14.46 -27.84
CA ALA A 660 22.03 13.64 -28.51
C ALA A 660 21.68 12.15 -28.38
N ASP A 661 21.99 11.34 -29.39
CA ASP A 661 21.77 9.89 -29.37
C ASP A 661 22.45 9.22 -28.16
N ALA A 662 23.64 9.71 -27.78
CA ALA A 662 24.38 9.23 -26.61
C ALA A 662 23.67 9.50 -25.27
N ASP A 663 22.77 10.49 -25.24
CA ASP A 663 21.98 10.84 -24.07
C ASP A 663 20.66 10.06 -23.99
N ILE A 664 20.38 9.17 -24.96
CA ILE A 664 19.18 8.31 -24.97
C ILE A 664 19.57 6.90 -24.53
N VAL A 665 18.96 6.43 -23.45
CA VAL A 665 19.29 5.14 -22.82
C VAL A 665 18.03 4.29 -22.68
N PRO A 666 17.98 3.07 -23.24
CA PRO A 666 18.99 2.44 -24.08
C PRO A 666 19.02 3.03 -25.50
N GLN A 667 20.14 2.81 -26.20
CA GLN A 667 20.28 3.08 -27.64
C GLN A 667 19.78 1.86 -28.45
N ALA A 668 18.55 1.41 -28.18
CA ALA A 668 17.96 0.22 -28.78
C ALA A 668 16.42 0.31 -28.78
N ASP A 669 15.78 -0.40 -29.71
CA ASP A 669 14.32 -0.42 -29.86
C ASP A 669 13.68 -1.03 -28.61
N ILE A 670 12.51 -0.53 -28.23
CA ILE A 670 11.77 -1.04 -27.08
C ILE A 670 10.61 -1.90 -27.59
N GLY A 671 10.83 -3.21 -27.58
CA GLY A 671 9.87 -4.20 -28.06
C GLY A 671 8.87 -4.68 -27.01
N GLY A 672 7.60 -4.80 -27.43
CA GLY A 672 6.54 -5.47 -26.68
C GLY A 672 6.75 -6.98 -26.62
N GLY A 673 6.03 -7.66 -25.73
CA GLY A 673 5.91 -9.12 -25.81
C GLY A 673 5.03 -9.54 -26.98
N ILE A 674 5.32 -10.69 -27.60
CA ILE A 674 4.55 -11.26 -28.72
C ILE A 674 3.11 -11.58 -28.29
N GLN A 675 2.10 -11.05 -29.00
CA GLN A 675 0.69 -11.26 -28.70
C GLN A 675 0.03 -12.15 -29.75
N THR A 676 -0.34 -13.38 -29.39
CA THR A 676 -1.02 -14.35 -30.28
C THR A 676 -2.53 -14.13 -30.28
N LEU A 677 -3.14 -14.09 -31.46
CA LEU A 677 -4.57 -13.90 -31.66
C LEU A 677 -5.33 -15.20 -31.39
N GLN A 678 -6.30 -15.15 -30.48
CA GLN A 678 -7.16 -16.29 -30.15
C GLN A 678 -8.62 -15.85 -29.95
N ALA A 679 -9.60 -16.66 -30.35
CA ALA A 679 -11.00 -16.35 -30.05
C ALA A 679 -11.30 -16.54 -28.55
N ALA A 680 -12.14 -15.67 -27.98
CA ALA A 680 -12.65 -15.86 -26.63
C ALA A 680 -13.47 -17.16 -26.56
N SER A 681 -13.26 -17.96 -25.52
CA SER A 681 -13.89 -19.27 -25.37
C SER A 681 -14.25 -19.54 -23.91
N LEU A 682 -15.34 -20.28 -23.70
CA LEU A 682 -15.78 -20.76 -22.39
C LEU A 682 -15.86 -22.29 -22.43
N THR A 683 -15.22 -22.97 -21.50
CA THR A 683 -15.32 -24.43 -21.35
C THR A 683 -15.97 -24.77 -20.02
N LEU A 684 -16.89 -25.73 -20.02
CA LEU A 684 -17.57 -26.20 -18.83
C LEU A 684 -16.96 -27.53 -18.36
N GLY A 685 -16.90 -27.72 -17.04
CA GLY A 685 -16.48 -28.99 -16.43
C GLY A 685 -17.26 -29.28 -15.15
N LEU A 686 -17.16 -30.52 -14.66
CA LEU A 686 -17.66 -30.87 -13.33
C LEU A 686 -16.60 -30.52 -12.28
N SER A 687 -16.99 -29.81 -11.23
CA SER A 687 -16.08 -29.54 -10.12
C SER A 687 -15.96 -30.74 -9.20
N SER A 688 -14.73 -31.09 -8.82
CA SER A 688 -14.45 -32.16 -7.86
C SER A 688 -14.66 -31.73 -6.39
N SER A 689 -14.87 -30.44 -6.12
CA SER A 689 -15.07 -29.92 -4.76
C SER A 689 -16.47 -30.16 -4.21
N VAL A 690 -17.41 -30.63 -5.04
CA VAL A 690 -18.78 -30.98 -4.65
C VAL A 690 -19.02 -32.44 -5.02
N THR A 691 -19.34 -33.26 -4.02
CA THR A 691 -19.58 -34.71 -4.19
C THR A 691 -21.04 -35.07 -3.94
N SER A 692 -21.47 -36.23 -4.44
CA SER A 692 -22.78 -36.80 -4.11
C SER A 692 -22.98 -36.90 -2.60
N GLN A 693 -24.21 -36.67 -2.15
CA GLN A 693 -24.56 -36.66 -0.74
C GLN A 693 -25.98 -37.15 -0.52
N THR A 694 -26.23 -37.70 0.67
CA THR A 694 -27.57 -37.99 1.16
C THR A 694 -28.07 -36.84 2.02
N LEU A 695 -29.18 -36.24 1.60
CA LEU A 695 -29.90 -35.20 2.31
C LEU A 695 -31.28 -35.72 2.71
N VAL A 696 -31.86 -35.14 3.75
CA VAL A 696 -33.25 -35.43 4.15
C VAL A 696 -34.17 -34.32 3.68
N ARG A 697 -35.44 -34.63 3.46
CA ARG A 697 -36.50 -33.63 3.24
C ARG A 697 -36.43 -32.49 4.26
N GLY A 698 -36.79 -31.28 3.83
CA GLY A 698 -36.72 -30.06 4.64
C GLY A 698 -35.30 -29.47 4.80
N THR A 699 -34.25 -30.14 4.32
CA THR A 699 -32.89 -29.58 4.34
C THR A 699 -32.79 -28.36 3.42
N THR A 700 -32.20 -27.27 3.92
CA THR A 700 -32.04 -26.02 3.16
C THR A 700 -30.56 -25.65 2.95
N GLY A 701 -30.28 -24.92 1.86
CA GLY A 701 -29.01 -24.25 1.59
C GLY A 701 -27.84 -25.17 1.24
N LYS A 702 -28.10 -26.41 0.79
CA LYS A 702 -27.04 -27.37 0.45
C LYS A 702 -26.69 -27.34 -1.03
N THR A 703 -25.40 -27.44 -1.34
CA THR A 703 -24.90 -27.46 -2.72
C THR A 703 -25.19 -28.83 -3.35
N ALA A 704 -25.98 -28.87 -4.42
CA ALA A 704 -26.32 -30.10 -5.14
C ALA A 704 -25.26 -30.49 -6.17
N VAL A 705 -24.67 -29.52 -6.88
CA VAL A 705 -23.59 -29.72 -7.86
C VAL A 705 -22.70 -28.48 -7.94
N GLY A 706 -21.43 -28.67 -8.31
CA GLY A 706 -20.51 -27.60 -8.66
C GLY A 706 -20.09 -27.72 -10.12
N LEU A 707 -20.27 -26.67 -10.90
CA LEU A 707 -19.94 -26.63 -12.33
C LEU A 707 -18.79 -25.66 -12.54
N ALA A 708 -17.67 -26.14 -13.07
CA ALA A 708 -16.50 -25.34 -13.38
C ALA A 708 -16.69 -24.61 -14.70
N PHE A 709 -16.44 -23.30 -14.72
CA PHE A 709 -16.49 -22.44 -15.89
C PHE A 709 -15.08 -21.89 -16.12
N GLN A 710 -14.47 -22.22 -17.26
CA GLN A 710 -13.11 -21.82 -17.62
C GLN A 710 -13.14 -20.86 -18.81
N ALA A 711 -12.64 -19.64 -18.63
CA ALA A 711 -12.42 -18.72 -19.73
C ALA A 711 -11.08 -19.04 -20.42
N GLY A 712 -11.04 -18.99 -21.75
CA GLY A 712 -9.81 -19.06 -22.51
C GLY A 712 -8.86 -17.89 -22.22
N ASN A 713 -7.63 -17.96 -22.72
CA ASN A 713 -6.60 -16.94 -22.45
C ASN A 713 -6.85 -15.59 -23.14
N ALA A 714 -7.75 -15.56 -24.14
CA ALA A 714 -7.96 -14.41 -25.01
C ALA A 714 -8.71 -13.24 -24.34
N SER A 715 -9.66 -13.51 -23.45
CA SER A 715 -10.46 -12.47 -22.80
C SER A 715 -11.12 -12.97 -21.51
N ALA A 716 -11.35 -12.06 -20.57
CA ALA A 716 -12.21 -12.33 -19.43
C ALA A 716 -13.67 -12.39 -19.87
N LEU A 717 -14.46 -13.27 -19.25
CA LEU A 717 -15.84 -13.52 -19.61
C LEU A 717 -16.79 -13.12 -18.49
N LYS A 718 -17.74 -12.25 -18.80
CA LYS A 718 -18.87 -11.91 -17.93
C LYS A 718 -20.06 -12.82 -18.26
N VAL A 719 -20.31 -13.83 -17.43
CA VAL A 719 -21.49 -14.69 -17.53
C VAL A 719 -22.74 -13.87 -17.18
N THR A 720 -23.68 -13.79 -18.12
CA THR A 720 -24.93 -13.04 -17.97
C THR A 720 -26.12 -13.95 -17.73
N ASP A 721 -26.12 -15.14 -18.34
CA ASP A 721 -27.24 -16.06 -18.29
C ASP A 721 -26.76 -17.50 -18.07
N VAL A 722 -27.46 -18.21 -17.18
CA VAL A 722 -27.27 -19.63 -16.94
C VAL A 722 -28.64 -20.30 -16.82
N VAL A 723 -28.88 -21.31 -17.63
CA VAL A 723 -30.03 -22.22 -17.53
C VAL A 723 -29.54 -23.54 -16.95
N LEU A 724 -29.98 -23.84 -15.73
CA LEU A 724 -29.76 -25.14 -15.12
C LEU A 724 -30.89 -26.09 -15.51
N THR A 725 -30.55 -27.34 -15.75
CA THR A 725 -31.50 -28.40 -16.05
C THR A 725 -31.50 -29.42 -14.92
N GLY A 726 -32.66 -29.66 -14.31
CA GLY A 726 -32.86 -30.64 -13.25
C GLY A 726 -33.25 -32.00 -13.80
N TYR A 727 -32.65 -33.06 -13.25
CA TYR A 727 -32.99 -34.45 -13.55
C TYR A 727 -33.45 -35.16 -12.28
N TYR A 728 -34.44 -36.05 -12.43
CA TYR A 728 -35.14 -36.76 -11.37
C TYR A 728 -35.05 -38.28 -11.55
N ARG A 729 -34.96 -39.01 -10.45
CA ARG A 729 -35.07 -40.48 -10.42
C ARG A 729 -35.73 -40.92 -9.13
N ASP A 730 -36.75 -41.76 -9.23
CA ASP A 730 -37.60 -42.29 -8.15
C ASP A 730 -37.19 -43.71 -7.70
N ALA A 731 -35.99 -44.17 -8.09
CA ALA A 731 -35.51 -45.51 -7.79
C ALA A 731 -33.99 -45.53 -7.56
N THR A 732 -33.52 -46.54 -6.81
CA THR A 732 -32.11 -46.74 -6.47
C THR A 732 -31.22 -47.03 -7.68
N SER A 733 -31.79 -47.59 -8.76
CA SER A 733 -31.08 -47.95 -9.98
C SER A 733 -31.86 -47.49 -11.21
N GLY A 734 -31.14 -47.15 -12.29
CA GLY A 734 -31.73 -46.65 -13.54
C GLY A 734 -31.18 -45.29 -13.93
N ALA A 735 -31.47 -44.87 -15.16
CA ALA A 735 -31.11 -43.55 -15.67
C ALA A 735 -31.96 -42.46 -14.99
N PHE A 736 -31.38 -41.28 -14.82
CA PHE A 736 -32.15 -40.10 -14.45
C PHE A 736 -32.99 -39.63 -15.65
N THR A 737 -34.17 -39.10 -15.36
CA THR A 737 -35.07 -38.52 -16.37
C THR A 737 -35.08 -37.00 -16.25
N LEU A 738 -35.08 -36.33 -17.39
CA LEU A 738 -35.19 -34.87 -17.46
C LEU A 738 -36.52 -34.38 -16.84
N GLY A 739 -36.45 -33.49 -15.85
CA GLY A 739 -37.59 -32.80 -15.25
C GLY A 739 -38.55 -33.66 -14.41
N CYS A 740 -39.21 -34.66 -15.01
CA CYS A 740 -40.22 -35.48 -14.34
C CYS A 740 -40.14 -36.96 -14.74
N VAL A 741 -40.43 -37.85 -13.78
CA VAL A 741 -40.78 -39.24 -14.02
C VAL A 741 -42.28 -39.39 -13.77
N SER A 742 -43.05 -39.71 -14.81
CA SER A 742 -44.51 -39.76 -14.76
C SER A 742 -45.14 -38.45 -14.25
N THR A 743 -45.82 -38.45 -13.10
CA THR A 743 -46.42 -37.27 -12.46
C THR A 743 -45.52 -36.61 -11.40
N GLU A 744 -44.36 -37.19 -11.09
CA GLU A 744 -43.42 -36.67 -10.11
C GLU A 744 -42.30 -35.90 -10.79
N CYS A 745 -42.03 -34.69 -10.33
CA CYS A 745 -41.06 -33.78 -10.93
C CYS A 745 -40.01 -33.35 -9.91
N VAL A 746 -38.91 -32.74 -10.39
CA VAL A 746 -37.86 -32.19 -9.52
C VAL A 746 -38.45 -31.25 -8.45
N SER A 747 -39.52 -30.49 -8.75
CA SER A 747 -40.20 -29.63 -7.77
C SER A 747 -40.84 -30.38 -6.60
N GLY A 748 -41.07 -31.69 -6.72
CA GLY A 748 -41.54 -32.54 -5.62
C GLY A 748 -40.47 -32.69 -4.53
N LEU A 749 -39.20 -32.68 -4.92
CA LEU A 749 -38.06 -32.74 -4.00
C LEU A 749 -37.48 -31.36 -3.68
N VAL A 750 -37.37 -30.48 -4.67
CA VAL A 750 -36.65 -29.20 -4.58
C VAL A 750 -37.64 -28.05 -4.55
N SER A 751 -37.68 -27.31 -3.44
CA SER A 751 -38.56 -26.15 -3.27
C SER A 751 -37.98 -24.87 -3.87
N SER A 752 -36.64 -24.75 -3.94
CA SER A 752 -35.98 -23.59 -4.56
C SER A 752 -34.54 -23.90 -4.94
N VAL A 753 -34.04 -23.20 -5.96
CA VAL A 753 -32.65 -23.26 -6.44
C VAL A 753 -32.03 -21.87 -6.39
N SER A 754 -30.77 -21.78 -6.00
CA SER A 754 -29.96 -20.56 -6.01
C SER A 754 -28.54 -20.89 -6.48
N ILE A 755 -27.81 -19.87 -6.92
CA ILE A 755 -26.44 -20.03 -7.42
C ILE A 755 -25.46 -19.10 -6.71
N TYR A 756 -24.24 -19.59 -6.50
CA TYR A 756 -23.16 -18.86 -5.84
C TYR A 756 -21.81 -19.28 -6.42
N GLU A 757 -20.78 -18.46 -6.21
CA GLU A 757 -19.39 -18.81 -6.53
C GLU A 757 -18.79 -19.60 -5.36
N VAL A 758 -18.30 -20.83 -5.62
CA VAL A 758 -17.85 -21.75 -4.56
C VAL A 758 -16.61 -21.22 -3.85
N GLU A 759 -15.64 -20.68 -4.60
CA GLU A 759 -14.35 -20.26 -4.08
C GLU A 759 -14.46 -19.08 -3.10
N SER A 760 -15.35 -18.12 -3.38
CA SER A 760 -15.53 -16.91 -2.56
C SER A 760 -16.72 -17.01 -1.60
N GLY A 761 -17.65 -17.93 -1.84
CA GLY A 761 -18.94 -17.98 -1.14
C GLY A 761 -19.94 -16.91 -1.61
N THR A 762 -19.59 -16.07 -2.59
CA THR A 762 -20.42 -14.96 -3.07
C THR A 762 -21.70 -15.48 -3.73
N VAL A 763 -22.85 -15.06 -3.23
CA VAL A 763 -24.15 -15.38 -3.83
C VAL A 763 -24.30 -14.62 -5.15
N LEU A 764 -24.53 -15.35 -6.25
CA LEU A 764 -24.71 -14.78 -7.58
C LEU A 764 -26.18 -14.46 -7.84
N SER A 765 -27.08 -15.35 -7.45
CA SER A 765 -28.53 -15.10 -7.45
C SER A 765 -29.27 -16.09 -6.55
N THR A 766 -30.26 -15.60 -5.81
CA THR A 766 -31.22 -16.42 -5.04
C THR A 766 -32.58 -16.55 -5.73
N SER A 767 -32.80 -15.81 -6.81
CA SER A 767 -34.11 -15.62 -7.43
C SER A 767 -34.00 -15.90 -8.92
N PRO A 768 -34.32 -17.12 -9.38
CA PRO A 768 -34.32 -17.42 -10.79
C PRO A 768 -35.39 -16.58 -11.52
N SER A 769 -35.09 -16.15 -12.74
CA SER A 769 -36.03 -15.41 -13.59
C SER A 769 -37.12 -16.32 -14.16
N SER A 770 -36.87 -17.63 -14.25
CA SER A 770 -37.85 -18.66 -14.56
C SER A 770 -37.54 -19.94 -13.80
N ASN A 771 -38.56 -20.63 -13.29
CA ASN A 771 -38.44 -21.90 -12.58
C ASN A 771 -39.51 -22.89 -13.08
N GLN A 772 -39.06 -23.85 -13.88
CA GLN A 772 -39.86 -24.84 -14.57
C GLN A 772 -39.61 -26.26 -14.02
N LEU A 773 -39.15 -26.38 -12.76
CA LEU A 773 -38.90 -27.67 -12.10
C LEU A 773 -40.14 -28.56 -11.93
N SER A 774 -41.34 -28.02 -12.13
CA SER A 774 -42.62 -28.72 -11.99
C SER A 774 -43.18 -29.28 -13.30
N ASN A 775 -42.36 -29.35 -14.37
CA ASN A 775 -42.76 -29.92 -15.65
C ASN A 775 -41.59 -30.65 -16.33
N THR A 776 -41.86 -31.27 -17.48
CA THR A 776 -40.92 -32.16 -18.19
C THR A 776 -39.68 -31.48 -18.74
N THR A 777 -39.59 -30.13 -18.73
CA THR A 777 -38.37 -29.42 -19.10
C THR A 777 -37.38 -29.32 -17.95
N GLY A 778 -37.86 -29.25 -16.70
CA GLY A 778 -37.01 -29.25 -15.51
C GLY A 778 -36.01 -28.09 -15.42
N THR A 779 -36.23 -26.97 -16.12
CA THR A 779 -35.23 -25.90 -16.21
C THR A 779 -35.38 -24.82 -15.14
N VAL A 780 -34.27 -24.18 -14.78
CA VAL A 780 -34.20 -22.99 -13.93
C VAL A 780 -33.29 -21.98 -14.59
N THR A 781 -33.83 -20.81 -14.95
CA THR A 781 -33.08 -19.76 -15.64
C THR A 781 -32.67 -18.67 -14.67
N PHE A 782 -31.40 -18.29 -14.72
CA PHE A 782 -30.85 -17.10 -14.09
C PHE A 782 -30.35 -16.17 -15.20
N ASN A 783 -30.83 -14.93 -15.22
CA ASN A 783 -30.41 -13.92 -16.19
C ASN A 783 -29.88 -12.67 -15.49
N SER A 784 -29.32 -11.74 -16.26
CA SER A 784 -28.74 -10.49 -15.76
C SER A 784 -27.67 -10.70 -14.68
N LEU A 785 -26.94 -11.82 -14.75
CA LEU A 785 -25.83 -12.11 -13.87
C LEU A 785 -24.68 -11.13 -14.12
N ASN A 786 -23.94 -10.82 -13.06
CA ASN A 786 -22.73 -10.01 -13.12
C ASN A 786 -21.53 -10.83 -12.62
N TRP A 787 -21.38 -12.05 -13.14
CA TRP A 787 -20.33 -12.96 -12.70
C TRP A 787 -19.19 -12.97 -13.72
N THR A 788 -18.01 -12.48 -13.33
CA THR A 788 -16.85 -12.37 -14.22
C THR A 788 -15.82 -13.47 -13.92
N ILE A 789 -15.38 -14.14 -14.98
CA ILE A 789 -14.31 -15.13 -15.00
C ILE A 789 -13.11 -14.48 -15.70
N PRO A 790 -11.99 -14.24 -15.00
CA PRO A 790 -10.79 -13.69 -15.63
C PRO A 790 -10.27 -14.56 -16.78
N ALA A 791 -9.58 -13.95 -17.74
CA ALA A 791 -8.94 -14.68 -18.85
C ALA A 791 -8.01 -15.79 -18.33
N GLY A 792 -8.09 -16.98 -18.91
CA GLY A 792 -7.30 -18.15 -18.53
C GLY A 792 -7.67 -18.78 -17.17
N ALA A 793 -8.62 -18.21 -16.43
CA ALA A 793 -9.00 -18.68 -15.10
C ALA A 793 -10.22 -19.61 -15.14
N THR A 794 -10.36 -20.42 -14.09
CA THR A 794 -11.54 -21.26 -13.82
C THR A 794 -12.23 -20.79 -12.55
N LYS A 795 -13.56 -20.71 -12.56
CA LYS A 795 -14.39 -20.49 -11.38
C LYS A 795 -15.52 -21.49 -11.30
N THR A 796 -15.97 -21.81 -10.09
CA THR A 796 -17.00 -22.83 -9.89
C THR A 796 -18.35 -22.20 -9.54
N LEU A 797 -19.35 -22.46 -10.37
CA LEU A 797 -20.76 -22.19 -10.10
C LEU A 797 -21.31 -23.29 -9.18
N GLY A 798 -21.60 -22.95 -7.93
CA GLY A 798 -22.29 -23.84 -7.00
C GLY A 798 -23.81 -23.70 -7.11
N VAL A 799 -24.50 -24.81 -7.33
CA VAL A 799 -25.97 -24.86 -7.35
C VAL A 799 -26.47 -25.26 -5.96
N LYS A 800 -27.12 -24.35 -5.25
CA LYS A 800 -27.73 -24.60 -3.93
C LYS A 800 -29.21 -24.93 -4.06
N VAL A 801 -29.65 -25.96 -3.35
CA VAL A 801 -31.03 -26.41 -3.30
C VAL A 801 -31.60 -26.31 -1.88
N ASN A 802 -32.89 -26.00 -1.81
CA ASN A 802 -33.73 -26.27 -0.65
C ASN A 802 -34.63 -27.45 -0.98
N LEU A 803 -34.72 -28.41 -0.08
CA LEU A 803 -35.59 -29.57 -0.24
C LEU A 803 -36.96 -29.31 0.38
N GLY A 804 -38.01 -29.75 -0.30
CA GLY A 804 -39.38 -29.72 0.22
C GLY A 804 -39.51 -30.59 1.47
N SER A 805 -40.52 -30.30 2.30
CA SER A 805 -40.81 -31.02 3.55
C SER A 805 -41.83 -32.14 3.38
N ASN A 806 -42.29 -32.41 2.15
CA ASN A 806 -43.29 -33.44 1.85
C ASN A 806 -42.71 -34.84 2.10
N SER A 807 -43.58 -35.77 2.52
CA SER A 807 -43.19 -37.18 2.62
C SER A 807 -42.97 -37.79 1.25
N LEU A 808 -41.87 -38.54 1.13
CA LEU A 808 -41.55 -39.31 -0.06
C LEU A 808 -42.13 -40.72 0.07
N ALA A 809 -42.50 -41.34 -1.06
CA ALA A 809 -42.89 -42.74 -1.08
C ALA A 809 -41.67 -43.65 -0.84
N ASP A 810 -40.55 -43.33 -1.51
CA ASP A 810 -39.29 -44.06 -1.46
C ASP A 810 -38.10 -43.07 -1.34
N THR A 811 -36.87 -43.57 -1.57
CA THR A 811 -35.66 -42.73 -1.65
C THR A 811 -35.47 -42.24 -3.08
N ASP A 812 -35.53 -40.93 -3.27
CA ASP A 812 -35.47 -40.31 -4.60
C ASP A 812 -34.12 -39.62 -4.82
N TYR A 813 -33.83 -39.24 -6.06
CA TYR A 813 -32.57 -38.63 -6.46
C TYR A 813 -32.81 -37.43 -7.36
N VAL A 814 -32.00 -36.39 -7.17
CA VAL A 814 -31.98 -35.20 -8.02
C VAL A 814 -30.55 -34.85 -8.43
N SER A 815 -30.37 -34.44 -9.67
CA SER A 815 -29.13 -33.83 -10.16
C SER A 815 -29.44 -32.57 -10.97
N PHE A 816 -28.43 -31.73 -11.16
CA PHE A 816 -28.50 -30.56 -12.03
C PHE A 816 -27.33 -30.59 -13.02
N ASP A 817 -27.56 -30.05 -14.21
CA ASP A 817 -26.56 -29.93 -15.27
C ASP A 817 -26.83 -28.71 -16.19
N ILE A 818 -25.97 -28.49 -17.19
CA ILE A 818 -26.17 -27.57 -18.32
C ILE A 818 -26.41 -28.41 -19.58
N ASN A 819 -27.65 -28.43 -20.07
CA ASN A 819 -28.09 -29.42 -21.07
C ASN A 819 -27.67 -29.04 -22.52
N ALA A 820 -27.44 -27.75 -22.79
CA ALA A 820 -26.97 -27.28 -24.09
C ALA A 820 -25.92 -26.17 -23.95
N THR A 821 -25.05 -26.03 -24.96
CA THR A 821 -24.03 -24.97 -24.98
C THR A 821 -24.63 -23.55 -24.92
N GLY A 822 -25.81 -23.37 -25.50
CA GLY A 822 -26.57 -22.11 -25.47
C GLY A 822 -27.31 -21.83 -24.16
N ASP A 823 -27.30 -22.76 -23.19
CA ASP A 823 -27.85 -22.53 -21.85
C ASP A 823 -26.96 -21.62 -21.01
N VAL A 824 -25.73 -21.36 -21.47
CA VAL A 824 -24.80 -20.42 -20.85
C VAL A 824 -24.45 -19.34 -21.85
N THR A 825 -24.72 -18.09 -21.47
CA THR A 825 -24.31 -16.91 -22.22
C THR A 825 -23.30 -16.14 -21.40
N ALA A 826 -22.12 -15.93 -21.95
CA ALA A 826 -21.16 -14.97 -21.44
C ALA A 826 -20.87 -13.88 -22.47
N LEU A 827 -20.35 -12.76 -21.99
CA LEU A 827 -19.87 -11.66 -22.81
C LEU A 827 -18.37 -11.51 -22.61
N ASP A 828 -17.61 -11.40 -23.69
CA ASP A 828 -16.20 -11.01 -23.60
C ASP A 828 -16.05 -9.50 -23.28
N SER A 829 -14.80 -9.05 -23.18
CA SER A 829 -14.46 -7.64 -22.95
C SER A 829 -15.03 -6.66 -23.99
N SER A 830 -15.37 -7.14 -25.19
CA SER A 830 -15.94 -6.36 -26.29
C SER A 830 -17.47 -6.47 -26.34
N SER A 831 -18.11 -7.05 -25.32
CA SER A 831 -19.55 -7.32 -25.26
C SER A 831 -20.06 -8.28 -26.35
N LYS A 832 -19.20 -9.12 -26.92
CA LYS A 832 -19.62 -10.19 -27.83
C LYS A 832 -20.00 -11.44 -27.06
N THR A 833 -21.04 -12.12 -27.54
CA THR A 833 -21.54 -13.35 -26.93
C THR A 833 -20.56 -14.51 -27.13
N VAL A 834 -20.16 -15.13 -26.02
CA VAL A 834 -19.40 -16.38 -25.95
C VAL A 834 -20.26 -17.40 -25.23
N ASN A 835 -20.71 -18.41 -25.96
CA ASN A 835 -21.42 -19.56 -25.38
C ASN A 835 -20.41 -20.59 -24.87
N ALA A 836 -20.88 -21.54 -24.06
CA ALA A 836 -20.06 -22.68 -23.66
C ALA A 836 -19.62 -23.52 -24.87
N GLY A 837 -18.39 -24.03 -24.86
CA GLY A 837 -17.84 -24.90 -25.89
C GLY A 837 -18.33 -26.35 -25.81
N ASN A 838 -18.93 -26.74 -24.68
CA ASN A 838 -19.47 -28.07 -24.42
C ASN A 838 -20.71 -28.00 -23.50
N ALA A 839 -21.48 -29.10 -23.48
CA ALA A 839 -22.65 -29.28 -22.62
C ALA A 839 -22.47 -30.52 -21.71
N ASP A 840 -23.44 -30.74 -20.83
CA ASP A 840 -23.55 -31.86 -19.89
C ASP A 840 -22.30 -32.15 -19.04
N PRO A 841 -21.67 -31.14 -18.41
CA PRO A 841 -20.50 -31.37 -17.55
C PRO A 841 -20.73 -32.42 -16.46
N ASN A 842 -21.96 -32.58 -15.92
CA ASN A 842 -22.25 -33.58 -14.90
C ASN A 842 -22.71 -34.94 -15.47
N GLY A 843 -22.97 -35.06 -16.78
CA GLY A 843 -23.34 -36.31 -17.44
C GLY A 843 -24.85 -36.54 -17.65
N SER A 844 -25.67 -35.49 -17.55
CA SER A 844 -27.09 -35.51 -17.92
C SER A 844 -27.89 -36.66 -17.26
N THR A 845 -28.40 -37.61 -18.03
CA THR A 845 -29.16 -38.79 -17.55
C THR A 845 -28.35 -39.83 -16.78
N SER A 846 -27.01 -39.74 -16.78
CA SER A 846 -26.10 -40.58 -15.99
C SER A 846 -25.15 -39.71 -15.16
N PRO A 847 -25.67 -38.94 -14.20
CA PRO A 847 -24.90 -37.92 -13.52
C PRO A 847 -23.82 -38.52 -12.62
N THR A 848 -22.63 -37.92 -12.61
CA THR A 848 -21.53 -38.30 -11.69
C THR A 848 -21.80 -37.82 -10.27
N VAL A 849 -22.34 -36.60 -10.14
CA VAL A 849 -22.76 -36.00 -8.86
C VAL A 849 -24.28 -35.91 -8.80
N SER A 850 -24.88 -36.48 -7.75
CA SER A 850 -26.32 -36.39 -7.48
C SER A 850 -26.61 -36.30 -5.98
N VAL A 851 -27.77 -35.74 -5.65
CA VAL A 851 -28.28 -35.69 -4.28
C VAL A 851 -29.28 -36.82 -4.12
N THR A 852 -29.01 -37.72 -3.17
CA THR A 852 -29.98 -38.68 -2.67
C THR A 852 -30.86 -38.00 -1.63
N VAL A 853 -32.18 -38.08 -1.77
CA VAL A 853 -33.15 -37.49 -0.85
C VAL A 853 -33.87 -38.60 -0.09
N ALA A 854 -33.68 -38.63 1.22
CA ALA A 854 -34.33 -39.57 2.13
C ALA A 854 -35.46 -38.89 2.95
N ASN A 855 -36.37 -39.71 3.46
CA ASN A 855 -37.46 -39.24 4.33
C ASN A 855 -36.97 -38.73 5.69
N ALA A 856 -35.96 -39.35 6.28
CA ALA A 856 -35.41 -39.00 7.59
C ALA A 856 -33.99 -39.56 7.73
N GLY A 857 -33.24 -39.04 8.68
CA GLY A 857 -32.01 -39.68 9.15
C GLY A 857 -32.29 -40.71 10.23
N THR A 858 -31.23 -41.35 10.71
CA THR A 858 -31.32 -42.40 11.73
C THR A 858 -30.48 -42.02 12.94
N MET A 859 -30.79 -42.63 14.09
CA MET A 859 -29.99 -42.52 15.30
C MET A 859 -29.71 -43.90 15.88
N THR A 860 -28.50 -44.08 16.40
CA THR A 860 -28.11 -45.25 17.18
C THR A 860 -27.64 -44.83 18.57
N THR A 861 -27.87 -45.70 19.54
CA THR A 861 -27.44 -45.54 20.92
C THR A 861 -26.32 -46.53 21.23
N ALA A 862 -25.40 -46.23 22.14
CA ALA A 862 -24.37 -47.15 22.63
C ALA A 862 -23.85 -46.73 24.02
N VAL A 863 -23.15 -47.62 24.71
CA VAL A 863 -22.32 -47.24 25.87
C VAL A 863 -21.08 -46.50 25.33
N ALA A 864 -20.77 -45.33 25.88
CA ALA A 864 -19.67 -44.51 25.37
C ALA A 864 -18.30 -45.00 25.89
N PRO A 865 -17.21 -44.81 25.14
CA PRO A 865 -15.84 -45.11 25.62
C PRO A 865 -15.43 -44.32 26.87
N GLY A 866 -16.07 -43.18 27.15
CA GLY A 866 -15.84 -42.37 28.35
C GLY A 866 -16.53 -42.88 29.63
N THR A 867 -17.22 -44.02 29.53
CA THR A 867 -17.87 -44.66 30.68
C THR A 867 -16.79 -45.11 31.69
N PRO A 868 -16.94 -44.81 32.99
CA PRO A 868 -15.96 -45.19 33.99
C PRO A 868 -15.91 -46.71 34.21
N SER A 869 -14.76 -47.22 34.62
CA SER A 869 -14.65 -48.59 35.15
C SER A 869 -15.42 -48.74 36.44
N ASP A 870 -15.69 -49.98 36.86
CA ASP A 870 -16.16 -50.28 38.22
C ASP A 870 -15.31 -49.51 39.23
N HIS A 871 -15.96 -48.80 40.17
CA HIS A 871 -15.24 -48.05 41.20
C HIS A 871 -16.07 -47.89 42.49
N ALA A 872 -15.38 -47.48 43.54
CA ALA A 872 -15.95 -47.19 44.84
C ALA A 872 -16.19 -45.69 44.98
N VAL A 873 -17.25 -45.33 45.69
CA VAL A 873 -17.62 -43.95 46.03
C VAL A 873 -17.88 -43.85 47.52
N TYR A 874 -17.71 -42.67 48.09
CA TYR A 874 -17.96 -42.44 49.52
C TYR A 874 -19.23 -41.62 49.76
N TRP A 875 -19.88 -41.82 50.90
CA TRP A 875 -21.07 -41.06 51.28
C TRP A 875 -20.79 -39.55 51.30
N GLY A 876 -21.69 -38.78 50.69
CA GLY A 876 -21.53 -37.34 50.49
C GLY A 876 -20.55 -36.92 49.38
N GLN A 877 -19.99 -37.86 48.61
CA GLN A 877 -19.22 -37.53 47.40
C GLN A 877 -20.11 -36.83 46.36
N THR A 878 -19.58 -35.81 45.68
CA THR A 878 -20.31 -35.02 44.68
C THR A 878 -19.67 -35.11 43.30
N GLY A 879 -20.49 -35.09 42.25
CA GLY A 879 -20.05 -34.96 40.86
C GLY A 879 -19.33 -36.18 40.28
N ASP A 880 -19.54 -37.35 40.84
CA ASP A 880 -18.90 -38.59 40.37
C ASP A 880 -19.57 -39.09 39.09
N ASN A 881 -18.78 -39.52 38.09
CA ASN A 881 -19.34 -40.05 36.84
C ASN A 881 -19.79 -41.50 37.07
N ILE A 882 -21.09 -41.73 36.97
CA ILE A 882 -21.69 -43.05 37.16
C ILE A 882 -22.14 -43.69 35.86
N GLY A 883 -21.85 -43.09 34.70
CA GLY A 883 -22.19 -43.66 33.39
C GLY A 883 -22.08 -42.68 32.22
N THR A 884 -21.82 -43.18 31.01
CA THR A 884 -21.79 -42.33 29.80
C THR A 884 -22.35 -43.05 28.58
N TRP A 885 -23.28 -42.41 27.86
CA TRP A 885 -23.95 -43.00 26.69
C TRP A 885 -23.74 -42.16 25.45
N ARG A 886 -23.54 -42.83 24.33
CA ARG A 886 -23.33 -42.23 23.01
C ARG A 886 -24.59 -42.32 22.17
N PHE A 887 -24.99 -41.18 21.62
CA PHE A 887 -26.03 -41.06 20.60
C PHE A 887 -25.35 -40.66 19.30
N ALA A 888 -25.47 -41.46 18.25
CA ALA A 888 -24.87 -41.19 16.95
C ALA A 888 -25.94 -41.08 15.87
N ALA A 889 -25.88 -40.02 15.06
CA ALA A 889 -26.85 -39.77 14.01
C ALA A 889 -26.23 -39.94 12.62
N ALA A 890 -27.04 -40.36 11.65
CA ALA A 890 -26.67 -40.41 10.24
C ALA A 890 -27.70 -39.64 9.40
N ASN A 891 -27.23 -39.00 8.32
CA ASN A 891 -27.99 -38.23 7.33
C ASN A 891 -28.67 -36.93 7.81
N GLU A 892 -29.01 -36.79 9.09
CA GLU A 892 -29.47 -35.53 9.71
C GLU A 892 -29.04 -35.39 11.18
N GLY A 893 -29.10 -34.17 11.72
CA GLY A 893 -28.89 -33.90 13.14
C GLY A 893 -30.20 -34.01 13.92
N PHE A 894 -30.12 -34.27 15.22
CA PHE A 894 -31.29 -34.49 16.07
C PHE A 894 -31.22 -33.68 17.36
N TYR A 895 -32.36 -33.10 17.75
CA TYR A 895 -32.57 -32.54 19.08
C TYR A 895 -33.21 -33.57 19.99
N ILE A 896 -32.58 -33.90 21.11
CA ILE A 896 -33.15 -34.79 22.12
C ILE A 896 -34.08 -33.96 23.03
N GLU A 897 -35.30 -34.46 23.24
CA GLU A 897 -36.31 -33.82 24.09
C GLU A 897 -36.60 -34.61 25.36
N LYS A 898 -36.36 -35.93 25.35
CA LYS A 898 -36.55 -36.80 26.52
C LYS A 898 -35.44 -37.87 26.60
N LEU A 899 -34.89 -38.04 27.79
CA LEU A 899 -33.97 -39.14 28.18
C LEU A 899 -34.47 -39.77 29.47
N ASN A 900 -34.30 -41.09 29.61
CA ASN A 900 -34.57 -41.80 30.85
C ASN A 900 -33.46 -42.79 31.14
N PHE A 901 -33.14 -42.91 32.43
CA PHE A 901 -32.17 -43.86 32.94
C PHE A 901 -32.77 -44.59 34.13
N GLN A 902 -32.38 -45.84 34.32
CA GLN A 902 -32.91 -46.68 35.39
C GLN A 902 -31.82 -47.60 35.94
N GLU A 903 -31.86 -47.89 37.23
CA GLU A 903 -31.03 -48.94 37.81
C GLU A 903 -31.32 -50.30 37.15
N ALA A 904 -30.30 -51.06 36.73
CA ALA A 904 -30.59 -52.34 36.07
C ALA A 904 -31.21 -53.36 37.05
N THR A 905 -32.18 -54.12 36.55
CA THR A 905 -33.05 -54.95 37.37
C THR A 905 -32.37 -56.27 37.77
N ALA A 906 -31.98 -56.43 39.05
CA ALA A 906 -31.60 -57.73 39.62
C ALA A 906 -31.91 -57.82 41.12
N ALA A 907 -32.40 -58.98 41.57
CA ALA A 907 -32.88 -59.22 42.94
C ALA A 907 -31.80 -59.21 44.05
N VAL A 908 -30.53 -58.94 43.72
CA VAL A 908 -29.38 -59.07 44.65
C VAL A 908 -28.58 -57.76 44.77
N ARG A 909 -28.96 -56.69 44.07
CA ARG A 909 -28.23 -55.43 44.08
C ARG A 909 -28.61 -54.58 45.27
N GLN A 910 -27.75 -54.63 46.27
CA GLN A 910 -27.79 -53.78 47.45
C GLN A 910 -26.42 -53.16 47.62
N PRO A 911 -26.28 -51.89 47.98
CA PRO A 911 -27.39 -51.02 48.33
C PRO A 911 -28.03 -50.38 47.08
N LEU A 912 -29.33 -50.07 47.16
CA LEU A 912 -30.08 -49.50 46.04
C LEU A 912 -29.61 -48.08 45.68
N VAL A 913 -29.75 -47.70 44.41
CA VAL A 913 -29.43 -46.33 43.97
C VAL A 913 -30.28 -45.29 44.72
N THR A 914 -31.53 -45.63 45.04
CA THR A 914 -32.46 -44.75 45.75
C THR A 914 -32.04 -44.47 47.19
N ASP A 915 -31.25 -45.36 47.78
CA ASP A 915 -30.77 -45.22 49.16
C ASP A 915 -29.48 -44.40 49.23
N ASN A 916 -28.72 -44.32 48.13
CA ASN A 916 -27.37 -43.74 48.14
C ASN A 916 -27.15 -42.55 47.23
N VAL A 917 -27.96 -42.35 46.20
CA VAL A 917 -27.82 -41.19 45.30
C VAL A 917 -28.85 -40.12 45.68
N LYS A 918 -28.36 -38.90 45.88
CA LYS A 918 -29.14 -37.71 46.25
C LYS A 918 -29.68 -37.00 45.02
N THR A 919 -28.83 -36.74 44.04
CA THR A 919 -29.16 -36.00 42.81
C THR A 919 -28.25 -36.48 41.70
N VAL A 920 -28.79 -36.54 40.49
CA VAL A 920 -28.02 -36.84 39.29
C VAL A 920 -28.06 -35.67 38.32
N TYR A 921 -27.02 -35.55 37.51
CA TYR A 921 -26.87 -34.53 36.49
C TYR A 921 -26.50 -35.20 35.17
N VAL A 922 -27.21 -34.86 34.09
CA VAL A 922 -26.74 -35.20 32.74
C VAL A 922 -25.97 -34.03 32.16
N GLN A 923 -24.72 -34.28 31.79
CA GLN A 923 -23.85 -33.35 31.08
C GLN A 923 -23.83 -33.67 29.58
N TYR A 924 -24.07 -32.67 28.75
CA TYR A 924 -24.19 -32.83 27.29
C TYR A 924 -23.84 -31.54 26.54
N LYS A 925 -23.75 -31.59 25.20
CA LYS A 925 -23.59 -30.41 24.35
C LYS A 925 -24.87 -30.06 23.59
N ASN A 926 -25.19 -28.77 23.52
CA ASN A 926 -26.24 -28.25 22.64
C ASN A 926 -25.72 -28.03 21.21
N LYS A 927 -26.57 -27.55 20.30
CA LYS A 927 -26.20 -27.30 18.89
C LYS A 927 -25.07 -26.28 18.72
N ALA A 928 -25.00 -25.29 19.61
CA ALA A 928 -23.90 -24.31 19.62
C ALA A 928 -22.57 -24.89 20.14
N GLY A 929 -22.55 -26.17 20.53
CA GLY A 929 -21.37 -26.84 21.10
C GLY A 929 -21.12 -26.51 22.58
N THR A 930 -22.02 -25.78 23.24
CA THR A 930 -21.90 -25.41 24.66
C THR A 930 -22.20 -26.62 25.54
N THR A 931 -21.33 -26.87 26.52
CA THR A 931 -21.54 -27.93 27.52
C THR A 931 -22.53 -27.44 28.58
N LEU A 932 -23.61 -28.19 28.78
CA LEU A 932 -24.70 -27.87 29.71
C LEU A 932 -24.95 -29.05 30.63
N THR A 933 -25.54 -28.77 31.79
CA THR A 933 -25.94 -29.78 32.79
C THR A 933 -27.40 -29.61 33.17
N SER A 934 -28.13 -30.71 33.27
CA SER A 934 -29.51 -30.75 33.80
C SER A 934 -29.60 -31.74 34.95
N SER A 935 -30.22 -31.32 36.07
CA SER A 935 -30.33 -32.12 37.29
C SER A 935 -31.69 -32.80 37.42
N SER A 936 -31.73 -33.98 38.04
CA SER A 936 -32.96 -34.69 38.41
C SER A 936 -32.68 -35.66 39.58
N THR A 937 -33.70 -36.35 40.07
CA THR A 937 -33.60 -37.32 41.17
C THR A 937 -34.27 -38.64 40.80
N PHE A 938 -33.71 -39.76 41.25
CA PHE A 938 -34.36 -41.06 41.10
C PHE A 938 -35.71 -41.11 41.83
N ASN A 939 -36.71 -41.72 41.20
CA ASN A 939 -38.01 -41.98 41.80
C ASN A 939 -37.99 -43.27 42.64
N SER A 940 -39.14 -43.65 43.20
CA SER A 940 -39.29 -44.84 44.05
C SER A 940 -39.07 -46.18 43.35
N VAL A 941 -38.93 -46.20 42.01
CA VAL A 941 -38.62 -47.41 41.22
C VAL A 941 -37.23 -47.32 40.57
N ALA A 942 -36.35 -46.50 41.14
CA ALA A 942 -34.97 -46.32 40.69
C ALA A 942 -34.84 -45.85 39.23
N SER A 943 -35.81 -45.07 38.74
CA SER A 943 -35.79 -44.45 37.40
C SER A 943 -35.70 -42.93 37.49
N VAL A 944 -35.02 -42.31 36.54
CA VAL A 944 -34.85 -40.85 36.43
C VAL A 944 -35.03 -40.39 34.99
N ALA A 945 -35.88 -39.37 34.80
CA ALA A 945 -36.18 -38.79 33.50
C ALA A 945 -35.68 -37.35 33.40
N PHE A 946 -35.28 -36.96 32.20
CA PHE A 946 -34.86 -35.61 31.83
C PHE A 946 -35.67 -35.13 30.61
N GLY A 947 -36.23 -33.93 30.72
CA GLY A 947 -36.95 -33.26 29.64
C GLY A 947 -36.23 -31.98 29.21
N PHE A 948 -36.18 -31.72 27.90
CA PHE A 948 -35.44 -30.59 27.33
C PHE A 948 -36.32 -29.80 26.36
N THR A 949 -36.20 -28.47 26.38
CA THR A 949 -36.93 -27.56 25.48
C THR A 949 -36.02 -26.44 24.96
N GLY A 950 -36.42 -25.79 23.86
CA GLY A 950 -35.71 -24.65 23.28
C GLY A 950 -34.32 -24.99 22.70
N ASP A 951 -33.44 -24.00 22.63
CA ASP A 951 -32.12 -24.14 21.96
C ASP A 951 -31.06 -24.86 22.82
N ASN A 952 -31.36 -25.10 24.09
CA ASN A 952 -30.48 -25.78 25.06
C ASN A 952 -30.70 -27.30 25.11
N ARG A 953 -31.47 -27.85 24.17
CA ARG A 953 -31.63 -29.31 24.02
C ARG A 953 -30.29 -29.98 23.70
N PRO A 954 -30.04 -31.21 24.19
CA PRO A 954 -28.92 -32.01 23.71
C PRO A 954 -29.03 -32.20 22.19
N TYR A 955 -27.94 -31.97 21.47
CA TYR A 955 -27.92 -32.03 20.00
C TYR A 955 -26.92 -33.07 19.52
N VAL A 956 -27.42 -34.01 18.72
CA VAL A 956 -26.60 -34.99 18.01
C VAL A 956 -26.35 -34.45 16.61
N PRO A 957 -25.11 -34.12 16.23
CA PRO A 957 -24.80 -33.58 14.92
C PRO A 957 -25.02 -34.63 13.82
N LYS A 958 -25.40 -34.18 12.62
CA LYS A 958 -25.45 -35.01 11.41
C LYS A 958 -24.12 -35.73 11.21
N ASP A 959 -24.18 -37.03 10.92
CA ASP A 959 -23.02 -37.90 10.66
C ASP A 959 -21.97 -37.84 11.80
N GLY A 960 -22.44 -37.60 13.02
CA GLY A 960 -21.61 -37.46 14.20
C GLY A 960 -22.29 -38.01 15.45
N SER A 961 -21.71 -37.73 16.61
CA SER A 961 -22.21 -38.26 17.88
C SER A 961 -22.17 -37.26 19.02
N LEU A 962 -22.98 -37.53 20.03
CA LEU A 962 -23.03 -36.83 21.31
C LEU A 962 -22.86 -37.86 22.43
N ASP A 963 -21.90 -37.61 23.32
CA ASP A 963 -21.78 -38.34 24.58
C ASP A 963 -22.53 -37.57 25.67
N VAL A 964 -23.39 -38.28 26.40
CA VAL A 964 -24.12 -37.78 27.57
C VAL A 964 -23.58 -38.49 28.80
N SER A 965 -22.95 -37.73 29.71
CA SER A 965 -22.39 -38.27 30.96
C SER A 965 -23.34 -38.04 32.12
N MET A 966 -23.55 -39.05 32.96
CA MET A 966 -24.33 -38.90 34.20
C MET A 966 -23.40 -38.74 35.38
N LEU A 967 -23.47 -37.58 36.03
CA LEU A 967 -22.79 -37.29 37.28
C LEU A 967 -23.75 -37.49 38.46
N ALA A 968 -23.28 -37.99 39.59
CA ALA A 968 -24.08 -38.21 40.78
C ALA A 968 -23.49 -37.54 42.02
N ASP A 969 -24.38 -36.98 42.82
CA ASP A 969 -24.13 -36.59 44.19
C ASP A 969 -24.71 -37.66 45.11
N PHE A 970 -23.90 -38.13 46.05
CA PHE A 970 -24.24 -39.20 46.98
C PHE A 970 -24.78 -38.65 48.29
N LYS A 971 -25.71 -39.38 48.88
CA LYS A 971 -26.27 -39.10 50.20
C LYS A 971 -25.20 -39.26 51.27
N ASP A 972 -25.32 -38.49 52.34
CA ASP A 972 -24.57 -38.69 53.56
C ASP A 972 -25.30 -39.61 54.57
N LYS A 973 -24.71 -39.81 55.75
CA LYS A 973 -25.29 -40.63 56.83
C LYS A 973 -26.62 -40.06 57.35
N ALA A 974 -26.73 -38.73 57.47
CA ALA A 974 -27.95 -38.08 57.97
C ALA A 974 -29.10 -38.19 56.96
N GLU A 975 -28.76 -38.32 55.68
CA GLU A 975 -29.67 -38.54 54.55
C GLU A 975 -30.02 -40.02 54.30
N GLY A 976 -29.48 -40.93 55.13
CA GLY A 976 -29.84 -42.35 55.13
C GLY A 976 -29.02 -43.24 54.18
N ALA A 977 -27.82 -42.81 53.77
CA ALA A 977 -26.93 -43.62 52.94
C ALA A 977 -26.60 -44.98 53.59
N THR A 978 -26.40 -46.00 52.77
CA THR A 978 -26.13 -47.38 53.19
C THR A 978 -24.84 -47.91 52.54
N THR A 979 -24.15 -48.83 53.22
CA THR A 979 -22.83 -49.31 52.78
C THR A 979 -23.00 -50.55 51.91
N ALA A 980 -22.16 -50.68 50.88
CA ALA A 980 -21.92 -51.93 50.18
C ALA A 980 -21.30 -52.96 51.13
N SER A 981 -22.14 -53.88 51.61
CA SER A 981 -21.76 -54.86 52.65
C SER A 981 -20.95 -56.05 52.12
N GLN A 982 -20.84 -56.23 50.80
CA GLN A 982 -20.13 -57.34 50.15
C GLN A 982 -19.53 -56.90 48.80
N SER A 983 -18.52 -57.60 48.26
CA SER A 983 -17.97 -57.27 46.93
C SER A 983 -18.99 -57.41 45.78
N ALA A 984 -20.07 -58.19 45.98
CA ALA A 984 -21.21 -58.32 45.07
C ALA A 984 -22.28 -57.22 45.23
N SER A 985 -22.14 -56.34 46.23
CA SER A 985 -23.03 -55.21 46.49
C SER A 985 -22.69 -54.00 45.63
N PHE A 986 -23.51 -53.70 44.63
CA PHE A 986 -23.35 -52.54 43.73
C PHE A 986 -24.68 -52.14 43.11
N PHE A 987 -24.75 -50.92 42.59
CA PHE A 987 -25.75 -50.51 41.60
C PHE A 987 -25.06 -50.14 40.29
N ASP A 988 -25.79 -50.22 39.18
CA ASP A 988 -25.39 -49.69 37.87
C ASP A 988 -26.61 -49.03 37.24
N ILE A 989 -26.40 -48.16 36.25
CA ILE A 989 -27.45 -47.39 35.60
C ILE A 989 -27.49 -47.75 34.12
N ASP A 990 -28.68 -47.99 33.60
CA ASP A 990 -28.92 -48.27 32.19
C ASP A 990 -29.63 -47.09 31.52
N PHE A 991 -29.33 -46.87 30.24
CA PHE A 991 -30.18 -46.03 29.40
C PHE A 991 -31.40 -46.83 28.96
N ILE A 992 -32.59 -46.25 29.16
CA ILE A 992 -33.86 -46.88 28.82
C ILE A 992 -34.53 -46.09 27.69
N GLY A 993 -34.52 -46.66 26.49
CA GLY A 993 -35.25 -46.17 25.34
C GLY A 993 -36.75 -46.39 25.49
N GLN A 994 -37.15 -47.59 25.91
CA GLN A 994 -38.55 -47.98 26.09
C GLN A 994 -38.77 -48.63 27.46
N SER A 995 -39.83 -48.25 28.17
CA SER A 995 -40.18 -48.93 29.43
C SER A 995 -40.82 -50.29 29.19
N GLY A 996 -40.75 -51.20 30.18
CA GLY A 996 -41.37 -52.53 30.11
C GLY A 996 -42.90 -52.56 29.91
N GLY A 997 -43.58 -51.41 29.99
CA GLY A 997 -45.00 -51.24 29.66
C GLY A 997 -45.29 -50.81 28.22
N GLY A 998 -44.27 -50.59 27.39
CA GLY A 998 -44.39 -50.13 25.99
C GLY A 998 -44.32 -48.61 25.81
N ASP A 999 -44.35 -47.82 26.90
CA ASP A 999 -44.24 -46.36 26.84
C ASP A 999 -42.82 -45.92 26.43
N SER A 1000 -42.73 -44.97 25.50
CA SER A 1000 -41.45 -44.40 25.04
C SER A 1000 -40.88 -43.41 26.04
N THR A 1001 -39.74 -43.77 26.61
CA THR A 1001 -39.00 -42.96 27.59
C THR A 1001 -37.89 -42.12 26.94
N PHE A 1002 -37.64 -42.35 25.65
CA PHE A 1002 -36.81 -41.52 24.76
C PHE A 1002 -37.65 -40.75 23.75
N ARG A 1003 -37.23 -39.51 23.42
CA ARG A 1003 -37.77 -38.76 22.28
C ARG A 1003 -36.71 -37.82 21.69
N ALA A 1004 -36.51 -37.87 20.38
CA ALA A 1004 -35.70 -36.92 19.62
C ALA A 1004 -36.43 -36.45 18.35
N VAL A 1005 -36.07 -35.28 17.84
CA VAL A 1005 -36.65 -34.67 16.62
C VAL A 1005 -35.54 -34.37 15.62
N GLY A 1006 -35.69 -34.87 14.40
CA GLY A 1006 -34.80 -34.58 13.27
C GLY A 1006 -34.85 -33.11 12.89
N GLU A 1007 -33.70 -32.49 12.72
CA GLU A 1007 -33.56 -31.05 12.46
C GLU A 1007 -34.16 -30.65 11.12
N GLY A 1008 -33.96 -31.46 10.07
CA GLY A 1008 -34.43 -31.16 8.73
C GLY A 1008 -35.79 -31.79 8.46
N SER A 1009 -35.90 -33.08 8.73
CA SER A 1009 -37.10 -33.85 8.40
C SER A 1009 -38.29 -33.57 9.31
N GLY A 1010 -38.04 -33.10 10.54
CA GLY A 1010 -39.04 -33.00 11.60
C GLY A 1010 -39.49 -34.37 12.13
N THR A 1011 -38.87 -35.47 11.69
CA THR A 1011 -39.23 -36.83 12.10
C THR A 1011 -38.94 -37.02 13.58
N ILE A 1012 -39.89 -37.61 14.29
CA ILE A 1012 -39.76 -37.94 15.70
C ILE A 1012 -39.23 -39.36 15.82
N LEU A 1013 -38.13 -39.53 16.54
CA LEU A 1013 -37.65 -40.83 17.00
C LEU A 1013 -38.06 -41.03 18.46
N ASN A 1014 -38.68 -42.16 18.74
CA ASN A 1014 -39.11 -42.61 20.05
C ASN A 1014 -38.34 -43.84 20.51
N GLY A 1015 -38.57 -44.25 21.75
CA GLY A 1015 -37.94 -45.40 22.39
C GLY A 1015 -38.02 -46.74 21.65
N SER A 1016 -39.10 -46.95 20.89
CA SER A 1016 -39.34 -48.19 20.14
C SER A 1016 -38.79 -48.17 18.72
N ASP A 1017 -38.22 -47.04 18.27
CA ASP A 1017 -37.76 -46.91 16.89
C ASP A 1017 -36.42 -47.61 16.67
N THR A 1018 -36.20 -48.09 15.45
CA THR A 1018 -35.01 -48.86 15.09
C THR A 1018 -33.73 -48.06 15.38
N GLY A 1019 -32.81 -48.63 16.17
CA GLY A 1019 -31.55 -47.99 16.57
C GLY A 1019 -31.58 -47.34 17.96
N ILE A 1020 -32.78 -47.08 18.50
CA ILE A 1020 -32.98 -46.70 19.90
C ILE A 1020 -33.23 -47.99 20.68
N THR A 1021 -32.19 -48.48 21.36
CA THR A 1021 -32.25 -49.72 22.14
C THR A 1021 -31.76 -49.41 23.54
N ASP A 1022 -32.33 -50.07 24.55
CA ASP A 1022 -31.82 -49.98 25.91
C ASP A 1022 -30.34 -50.36 25.93
N ARG A 1023 -29.54 -49.57 26.65
CA ARG A 1023 -28.09 -49.77 26.74
C ARG A 1023 -27.71 -50.01 28.19
N ASN A 1024 -27.51 -51.29 28.46
CA ASN A 1024 -27.05 -51.75 29.74
C ASN A 1024 -25.55 -51.49 29.84
N GLN A 1025 -25.15 -50.66 30.80
CA GLN A 1025 -23.73 -50.51 31.11
C GLN A 1025 -23.39 -51.45 32.26
N THR A 1026 -22.13 -51.87 32.33
CA THR A 1026 -21.67 -52.82 33.37
C THR A 1026 -20.90 -52.14 34.49
N THR A 1027 -20.84 -50.81 34.51
CA THR A 1027 -20.13 -50.03 35.54
C THR A 1027 -20.79 -50.19 36.90
N GLN A 1028 -20.13 -50.97 37.75
CA GLN A 1028 -20.59 -51.27 39.10
C GLN A 1028 -20.10 -50.19 40.06
N VAL A 1029 -21.01 -49.37 40.57
CA VAL A 1029 -20.73 -48.33 41.56
C VAL A 1029 -21.01 -48.87 42.96
N ARG A 1030 -20.03 -48.74 43.86
CA ARG A 1030 -20.11 -49.27 45.23
C ARG A 1030 -19.97 -48.16 46.27
N PRO A 1031 -21.07 -47.77 46.93
CA PRO A 1031 -21.02 -46.74 47.96
C PRO A 1031 -20.54 -47.32 49.30
N TYR A 1032 -19.58 -46.63 49.93
CA TYR A 1032 -19.08 -46.91 51.28
C TYR A 1032 -19.18 -45.66 52.14
N ARG A 1033 -19.23 -45.80 53.46
CA ARG A 1033 -19.10 -44.63 54.35
C ARG A 1033 -17.70 -44.02 54.27
N VAL A 1034 -16.69 -44.87 54.18
CA VAL A 1034 -15.28 -44.51 53.91
C VAL A 1034 -14.57 -45.72 53.31
N PHE A 1035 -13.59 -45.49 52.43
CA PHE A 1035 -12.80 -46.58 51.86
C PHE A 1035 -11.32 -46.20 51.71
N PRO A 1036 -10.39 -47.17 51.74
CA PRO A 1036 -8.97 -46.90 51.57
C PRO A 1036 -8.59 -46.70 50.08
N GLU A 1037 -7.90 -45.62 49.77
CA GLU A 1037 -7.12 -45.46 48.53
C GLU A 1037 -5.64 -45.64 48.87
N PHE A 1038 -4.98 -46.57 48.20
CA PHE A 1038 -3.57 -46.87 48.46
C PHE A 1038 -2.67 -46.27 47.38
N ALA A 1039 -1.56 -45.66 47.81
CA ALA A 1039 -0.54 -45.12 46.92
C ALA A 1039 0.85 -45.57 47.38
N LEU A 1040 1.66 -46.08 46.45
CA LEU A 1040 3.05 -46.43 46.74
C LEU A 1040 3.87 -45.15 46.98
N VAL A 1041 4.70 -45.15 48.02
CA VAL A 1041 5.70 -44.10 48.23
C VAL A 1041 7.02 -44.60 47.64
N ALA A 1042 7.62 -43.79 46.76
CA ALA A 1042 8.87 -44.15 46.11
C ALA A 1042 9.95 -44.50 47.17
N PRO A 1043 10.55 -45.69 47.10
CA PRO A 1043 11.56 -46.14 48.06
C PRO A 1043 12.85 -45.35 47.88
N THR A 1044 13.55 -45.07 48.98
CA THR A 1044 14.87 -44.39 48.97
C THR A 1044 16.04 -45.36 49.14
N ALA A 1045 15.76 -46.61 49.50
CA ALA A 1045 16.77 -47.63 49.72
C ALA A 1045 17.16 -48.32 48.40
N THR A 1046 18.46 -48.50 48.19
CA THR A 1046 19.02 -49.15 46.99
C THR A 1046 19.38 -50.62 47.22
N LYS A 1047 19.24 -51.12 48.45
CA LYS A 1047 19.54 -52.51 48.82
C LYS A 1047 18.60 -53.01 49.91
N LEU A 1048 18.39 -54.32 49.97
CA LEU A 1048 17.65 -54.97 51.04
C LEU A 1048 18.46 -54.91 52.35
N SER A 1049 17.87 -54.36 53.42
CA SER A 1049 18.50 -54.23 54.73
C SER A 1049 17.45 -54.36 55.86
N THR A 1050 17.89 -54.57 57.10
CA THR A 1050 16.99 -54.53 58.28
C THR A 1050 16.69 -53.11 58.76
N VAL A 1051 17.37 -52.10 58.20
CA VAL A 1051 17.28 -50.69 58.62
C VAL A 1051 16.39 -49.88 57.67
N ASP A 1052 16.22 -50.36 56.44
CA ASP A 1052 15.41 -49.73 55.40
C ASP A 1052 14.09 -50.49 55.18
N PRO A 1053 12.98 -49.80 54.91
CA PRO A 1053 11.70 -50.47 54.67
C PRO A 1053 11.68 -51.15 53.29
N VAL A 1054 11.15 -52.37 53.23
CA VAL A 1054 10.92 -53.12 51.98
C VAL A 1054 9.76 -52.57 51.16
N MET A 1055 8.81 -51.91 51.82
CA MET A 1055 7.71 -51.19 51.18
C MET A 1055 7.33 -49.99 52.05
N THR A 1056 7.13 -48.84 51.40
CA THR A 1056 6.46 -47.69 52.00
C THR A 1056 5.25 -47.35 51.14
N PHE A 1057 4.09 -47.20 51.75
CA PHE A 1057 2.87 -46.84 51.05
C PHE A 1057 2.00 -45.96 51.93
N THR A 1058 1.14 -45.18 51.30
CA THR A 1058 0.18 -44.29 51.95
C THR A 1058 -1.22 -44.86 51.75
N ILE A 1059 -2.00 -44.85 52.82
CA ILE A 1059 -3.43 -45.13 52.80
C ILE A 1059 -4.14 -43.80 53.00
N THR A 1060 -5.00 -43.42 52.06
CA THR A 1060 -5.88 -42.27 52.14
C THR A 1060 -7.30 -42.74 52.43
N ALA A 1061 -7.92 -42.21 53.48
CA ALA A 1061 -9.32 -42.50 53.78
C ALA A 1061 -10.23 -41.64 52.89
N LYS A 1062 -10.87 -42.25 51.89
CA LYS A 1062 -11.82 -41.59 51.00
C LYS A 1062 -13.18 -41.54 51.68
N GLY A 1063 -13.48 -40.41 52.30
CA GLY A 1063 -14.70 -40.17 53.08
C GLY A 1063 -14.77 -38.73 53.56
N LEU A 1064 -15.93 -38.34 54.10
CA LEU A 1064 -16.09 -37.03 54.76
C LEU A 1064 -15.26 -36.98 56.07
N PRO A 1065 -14.90 -35.79 56.58
CA PRO A 1065 -14.18 -35.66 57.85
C PRO A 1065 -14.89 -36.26 59.08
N THR A 1066 -16.17 -36.61 58.95
CA THR A 1066 -17.01 -37.26 59.99
C THR A 1066 -17.02 -38.79 59.90
N SER A 1067 -16.31 -39.37 58.93
CA SER A 1067 -16.03 -40.80 58.87
C SER A 1067 -14.59 -41.10 59.26
N ASN A 1068 -14.37 -42.31 59.78
CA ASN A 1068 -13.06 -42.81 60.20
C ASN A 1068 -12.89 -44.19 59.58
N LEU A 1069 -11.75 -44.40 58.93
CA LEU A 1069 -11.31 -45.68 58.36
C LEU A 1069 -10.48 -46.40 59.41
N PHE A 1070 -10.86 -47.64 59.75
CA PHE A 1070 -10.14 -48.45 60.73
C PHE A 1070 -9.54 -49.71 60.12
N PHE A 1071 -8.33 -50.01 60.59
CA PHE A 1071 -7.69 -51.31 60.52
C PHE A 1071 -7.37 -51.77 61.95
N ASP A 1072 -8.29 -52.54 62.52
CA ASP A 1072 -8.28 -53.07 63.88
C ASP A 1072 -8.80 -54.51 63.83
N ASN A 1073 -7.97 -55.49 64.17
CA ASN A 1073 -8.38 -56.92 64.12
C ASN A 1073 -9.09 -57.31 65.43
N GLN A 1074 -10.08 -56.51 65.84
CA GLN A 1074 -10.92 -56.83 67.01
C GLN A 1074 -11.79 -58.07 66.71
N ALA A 1075 -12.03 -58.39 65.43
CA ALA A 1075 -12.44 -59.71 64.95
C ALA A 1075 -11.39 -60.32 64.06
N VAL A 1076 -11.40 -61.65 64.01
CA VAL A 1076 -10.49 -62.42 63.16
C VAL A 1076 -10.70 -62.02 61.69
N GLY A 1077 -9.73 -61.31 61.13
CA GLY A 1077 -9.69 -60.90 59.73
C GLY A 1077 -10.36 -59.56 59.41
N SER A 1078 -10.82 -58.81 60.42
CA SER A 1078 -11.21 -57.40 60.23
C SER A 1078 -9.96 -56.52 60.18
N GLY A 1079 -10.01 -55.46 59.36
CA GLY A 1079 -8.91 -54.50 59.31
C GLY A 1079 -7.57 -55.06 58.83
N SER A 1080 -7.54 -56.11 58.00
CA SER A 1080 -6.29 -56.75 57.56
C SER A 1080 -5.81 -56.30 56.17
N LEU A 1081 -4.49 -56.29 55.96
CA LEU A 1081 -3.84 -56.14 54.66
C LEU A 1081 -2.97 -57.36 54.35
N ARG A 1082 -3.16 -58.00 53.20
CA ARG A 1082 -2.40 -59.18 52.80
C ARG A 1082 -1.63 -58.94 51.51
N PHE A 1083 -0.32 -59.13 51.56
CA PHE A 1083 0.59 -58.99 50.43
C PHE A 1083 1.07 -60.37 49.96
N GLU A 1084 1.12 -60.57 48.65
CA GLU A 1084 1.89 -61.62 48.02
C GLU A 1084 3.39 -61.31 48.14
N VAL A 1085 4.19 -62.30 48.51
CA VAL A 1085 5.66 -62.17 48.56
C VAL A 1085 6.26 -62.74 47.28
N VAL A 1086 6.98 -61.90 46.54
CA VAL A 1086 7.69 -62.23 45.30
C VAL A 1086 9.19 -62.08 45.56
N ALA A 1087 9.91 -63.20 45.68
CA ALA A 1087 11.33 -63.19 46.03
C ALA A 1087 12.14 -64.28 45.31
N SER A 1088 13.45 -64.06 45.14
CA SER A 1088 14.41 -65.10 44.71
C SER A 1088 15.42 -65.43 45.83
N GLY A 1089 16.03 -66.61 45.75
CA GLY A 1089 16.97 -67.11 46.76
C GLY A 1089 16.42 -68.34 47.48
N VAL A 1090 17.24 -69.40 47.64
CA VAL A 1090 16.79 -70.69 48.17
C VAL A 1090 17.00 -70.74 49.68
N GLY A 1091 15.95 -70.50 50.46
CA GLY A 1091 15.95 -70.72 51.92
C GLY A 1091 14.55 -71.01 52.44
N THR A 1092 14.34 -72.15 53.09
CA THR A 1092 13.04 -72.59 53.65
C THR A 1092 12.71 -71.94 55.01
N ASN A 1093 13.23 -70.75 55.29
CA ASN A 1093 13.17 -70.14 56.62
C ASN A 1093 12.07 -69.07 56.68
N SER A 1094 11.33 -69.05 57.78
CA SER A 1094 10.38 -67.99 58.08
C SER A 1094 11.09 -66.67 58.36
N VAL A 1095 10.55 -65.55 57.86
CA VAL A 1095 11.14 -64.21 58.04
C VAL A 1095 10.19 -63.35 58.87
N ALA A 1096 10.66 -62.86 60.02
CA ALA A 1096 9.92 -61.91 60.84
C ALA A 1096 9.93 -60.51 60.20
N PHE A 1097 8.83 -59.77 60.34
CA PHE A 1097 8.69 -58.40 59.82
C PHE A 1097 8.00 -57.51 60.85
N THR A 1098 8.31 -56.22 60.77
CA THR A 1098 7.72 -55.16 61.59
C THR A 1098 7.09 -54.09 60.70
N VAL A 1099 5.85 -53.70 61.02
CA VAL A 1099 5.13 -52.59 60.38
C VAL A 1099 5.17 -51.37 61.30
N ARG A 1100 5.50 -50.21 60.75
CA ARG A 1100 5.64 -48.95 61.50
C ARG A 1100 4.82 -47.82 60.89
N ASP A 1101 4.32 -46.91 61.74
CA ASP A 1101 3.76 -45.64 61.29
C ASP A 1101 4.90 -44.76 60.74
N GLY A 1102 4.72 -44.22 59.55
CA GLY A 1102 5.73 -43.42 58.86
C GLY A 1102 6.05 -42.09 59.54
N THR A 1103 5.18 -41.59 60.42
CA THR A 1103 5.26 -40.28 61.09
C THR A 1103 6.05 -40.36 62.39
N ASP A 1104 5.69 -41.30 63.27
CA ASP A 1104 6.26 -41.43 64.62
C ASP A 1104 7.12 -42.69 64.81
N ASN A 1105 7.18 -43.55 63.79
CA ASN A 1105 7.94 -44.81 63.77
C ASN A 1105 7.51 -45.82 64.86
N SER A 1106 6.33 -45.62 65.46
CA SER A 1106 5.71 -46.58 66.39
C SER A 1106 5.36 -47.88 65.67
N ILE A 1107 5.49 -49.01 66.37
CA ILE A 1107 5.15 -50.32 65.83
C ILE A 1107 3.63 -50.42 65.75
N LEU A 1108 3.11 -50.68 64.55
CA LEU A 1108 1.69 -50.90 64.27
C LEU A 1108 1.35 -52.40 64.31
N ASP A 1109 2.26 -53.22 63.79
CA ASP A 1109 2.10 -54.67 63.80
C ASP A 1109 3.44 -55.38 63.65
N THR A 1110 3.49 -56.66 64.01
CA THR A 1110 4.63 -57.55 63.77
C THR A 1110 4.11 -58.90 63.34
N GLY A 1111 4.81 -59.58 62.43
CA GLY A 1111 4.39 -60.89 61.98
C GLY A 1111 5.54 -61.72 61.46
N THR A 1112 5.21 -62.87 60.91
CA THR A 1112 6.19 -63.79 60.32
C THR A 1112 5.68 -64.30 58.98
N ILE A 1113 6.50 -64.15 57.94
CA ILE A 1113 6.27 -64.73 56.63
C ILE A 1113 6.57 -66.24 56.75
N THR A 1114 5.54 -67.08 56.76
CA THR A 1114 5.67 -68.55 56.89
C THR A 1114 5.57 -69.28 55.54
N ASN A 1115 6.40 -70.32 55.38
CA ASN A 1115 6.54 -71.14 54.17
C ASN A 1115 5.24 -71.90 53.84
N ALA A 1116 4.52 -71.45 52.81
CA ALA A 1116 3.65 -72.30 52.00
C ALA A 1116 4.39 -72.55 50.67
N THR A 1117 4.48 -73.83 50.28
CA THR A 1117 5.19 -74.35 49.11
C THR A 1117 5.17 -73.45 47.87
N LEU A 1118 6.36 -73.18 47.32
CA LEU A 1118 6.68 -72.44 46.08
C LEU A 1118 6.08 -73.04 44.77
N THR A 1119 4.97 -73.77 44.83
CA THR A 1119 4.22 -74.26 43.66
C THR A 1119 2.70 -74.06 43.80
N SER A 1120 2.29 -72.94 44.43
CA SER A 1120 0.93 -72.46 44.77
C SER A 1120 0.44 -72.85 46.19
N PRO A 1121 -0.03 -71.92 47.04
CA PRO A 1121 -0.09 -70.45 46.92
C PRO A 1121 1.15 -69.78 47.55
N ALA A 1122 1.58 -68.64 46.99
CA ALA A 1122 2.74 -67.87 47.43
C ALA A 1122 2.71 -67.57 48.94
N ALA A 1123 3.88 -67.57 49.61
CA ALA A 1123 3.98 -67.07 50.98
C ALA A 1123 3.38 -65.66 51.05
N SER A 1124 2.48 -65.41 52.00
CA SER A 1124 1.83 -64.11 52.17
C SER A 1124 2.29 -63.42 53.44
N LEU A 1125 2.48 -62.11 53.36
CA LEU A 1125 2.63 -61.23 54.51
C LEU A 1125 1.25 -60.66 54.86
N SER A 1126 0.72 -60.98 56.04
CA SER A 1126 -0.54 -60.43 56.54
C SER A 1126 -0.27 -59.42 57.64
N ILE A 1127 -0.80 -58.21 57.51
CA ILE A 1127 -0.84 -57.18 58.53
C ILE A 1127 -2.24 -57.20 59.10
N ASP A 1128 -2.36 -57.66 60.33
CA ASP A 1128 -3.63 -57.79 61.02
C ASP A 1128 -3.75 -56.73 62.12
N PHE A 1129 -2.80 -55.81 62.28
CA PHE A 1129 -2.88 -54.72 63.27
C PHE A 1129 -3.12 -55.18 64.71
N THR A 1130 -2.67 -56.40 65.04
CA THR A 1130 -2.88 -57.02 66.36
C THR A 1130 -2.20 -56.27 67.51
N SER A 1131 -1.16 -55.49 67.20
CA SER A 1131 -0.38 -54.75 68.19
C SER A 1131 -0.95 -53.35 68.47
N LYS A 1132 -1.53 -52.70 67.44
CA LYS A 1132 -2.10 -51.35 67.52
C LYS A 1132 -3.03 -51.08 66.35
N ASP A 1133 -4.25 -50.69 66.68
CA ASP A 1133 -5.26 -50.24 65.72
C ASP A 1133 -4.77 -49.02 64.92
N LEU A 1134 -5.07 -49.00 63.63
CA LEU A 1134 -4.81 -47.87 62.75
C LEU A 1134 -6.13 -47.16 62.40
N GLU A 1135 -6.24 -45.92 62.85
CA GLU A 1135 -7.37 -45.02 62.54
C GLU A 1135 -6.92 -43.89 61.60
N ILE A 1136 -7.73 -43.65 60.56
CA ILE A 1136 -7.53 -42.57 59.58
C ILE A 1136 -8.84 -41.81 59.39
N ALA A 1137 -8.88 -40.53 59.77
CA ALA A 1137 -10.05 -39.68 59.52
C ALA A 1137 -10.28 -39.46 58.01
N GLY A 1138 -11.54 -39.43 57.59
CA GLY A 1138 -11.92 -39.21 56.19
C GLY A 1138 -11.32 -37.93 55.62
N GLY A 1139 -10.78 -38.03 54.41
CA GLY A 1139 -10.01 -36.96 53.74
C GLY A 1139 -8.55 -36.86 54.19
N SER A 1140 -8.11 -37.66 55.17
CA SER A 1140 -6.72 -37.70 55.64
C SER A 1140 -5.99 -38.95 55.15
N SER A 1141 -4.66 -38.96 55.28
CA SER A 1141 -3.81 -40.08 54.87
C SER A 1141 -2.82 -40.46 55.96
N LYS A 1142 -2.43 -41.74 56.00
CA LYS A 1142 -1.35 -42.29 56.83
C LYS A 1142 -0.35 -43.05 55.98
N THR A 1143 0.94 -42.86 56.24
CA THR A 1143 2.02 -43.61 55.58
C THR A 1143 2.49 -44.75 56.48
N LEU A 1144 2.60 -45.95 55.92
CA LEU A 1144 3.09 -47.15 56.61
C LEU A 1144 4.42 -47.59 55.99
N LYS A 1145 5.30 -48.14 56.83
CA LYS A 1145 6.60 -48.69 56.46
C LYS A 1145 6.71 -50.13 56.94
N ILE A 1146 7.03 -51.05 56.03
CA ILE A 1146 7.24 -52.47 56.36
C ILE A 1146 8.74 -52.74 56.35
N TYR A 1147 9.26 -53.34 57.42
CA TYR A 1147 10.67 -53.74 57.57
C TYR A 1147 10.77 -55.25 57.73
N LEU A 1148 11.87 -55.84 57.23
CA LEU A 1148 12.25 -57.20 57.60
C LEU A 1148 13.15 -57.15 58.83
N ASP A 1149 12.85 -57.98 59.84
CA ASP A 1149 13.62 -57.99 61.08
C ASP A 1149 14.95 -58.75 60.91
N ALA A 1150 15.05 -59.59 59.87
CA ALA A 1150 16.26 -60.29 59.48
C ALA A 1150 16.35 -60.46 57.95
N VAL A 1151 17.54 -60.22 57.39
CA VAL A 1151 17.85 -60.45 55.96
C VAL A 1151 18.95 -61.52 55.84
N THR A 1152 18.61 -62.74 56.21
CA THR A 1152 19.52 -63.91 56.12
C THR A 1152 19.19 -64.74 54.89
N ASN A 1153 20.20 -65.20 54.14
CA ASN A 1153 20.07 -66.06 52.94
C ASN A 1153 19.61 -65.38 51.63
N PHE A 1154 19.56 -64.04 51.58
CA PHE A 1154 19.47 -63.30 50.32
C PHE A 1154 20.89 -63.00 49.80
N ASN A 1155 21.15 -63.32 48.53
CA ASN A 1155 22.45 -63.07 47.92
C ASN A 1155 22.63 -61.56 47.66
N THR A 1156 23.41 -60.89 48.52
CA THR A 1156 23.76 -59.46 48.40
C THR A 1156 25.12 -59.32 47.69
N PRO A 1157 25.36 -58.29 46.85
CA PRO A 1157 26.48 -58.25 45.91
C PRO A 1157 27.84 -57.92 46.55
N ILE A 1158 28.27 -58.68 47.57
CA ILE A 1158 29.59 -58.55 48.21
C ILE A 1158 30.42 -59.83 48.10
N ASN A 1159 29.85 -60.97 47.65
CA ASN A 1159 30.62 -62.20 47.50
C ASN A 1159 31.13 -62.39 46.05
N THR A 1160 32.36 -61.96 45.80
CA THR A 1160 33.05 -61.99 44.49
C THR A 1160 33.53 -63.37 44.05
N THR A 1161 32.82 -64.46 44.38
CA THR A 1161 33.15 -65.80 43.87
C THR A 1161 31.87 -66.61 43.62
N ALA A 1162 31.70 -67.03 42.37
CA ALA A 1162 30.57 -67.75 41.74
C ALA A 1162 29.47 -66.83 41.16
N GLY A 1163 29.32 -66.86 39.83
CA GLY A 1163 28.39 -66.05 39.03
C GLY A 1163 26.90 -66.36 39.24
N VAL A 1164 26.40 -66.13 40.44
CA VAL A 1164 24.97 -66.15 40.80
C VAL A 1164 24.48 -64.69 40.83
N GLY A 1165 23.36 -64.40 40.16
CA GLY A 1165 22.74 -63.07 40.17
C GLY A 1165 22.27 -62.62 41.57
N SER A 1166 22.01 -61.33 41.74
CA SER A 1166 21.45 -60.78 42.98
C SER A 1166 20.04 -61.31 43.23
N ASP A 1167 19.72 -61.61 44.48
CA ASP A 1167 18.36 -62.00 44.85
C ASP A 1167 17.43 -60.79 44.98
N TYR A 1168 16.17 -60.93 44.60
CA TYR A 1168 15.14 -59.89 44.76
C TYR A 1168 14.13 -60.24 45.86
N PHE A 1169 13.51 -59.22 46.44
CA PHE A 1169 12.37 -59.34 47.37
C PHE A 1169 11.39 -58.21 47.10
N GLN A 1170 10.12 -58.55 46.92
CA GLN A 1170 9.06 -57.62 46.62
C GLN A 1170 7.78 -58.05 47.34
N LEU A 1171 7.08 -57.09 47.93
CA LEU A 1171 5.71 -57.27 48.40
C LEU A 1171 4.77 -56.76 47.32
N VAL A 1172 3.73 -57.51 47.02
CA VAL A 1172 2.76 -57.18 45.98
C VAL A 1172 1.35 -57.26 46.56
N LEU A 1173 0.61 -56.15 46.53
CA LEU A 1173 -0.84 -56.18 46.74
C LEU A 1173 -1.48 -56.40 45.37
N ARG A 1174 -2.19 -57.52 45.16
CA ARG A 1174 -2.87 -57.88 43.90
C ARG A 1174 -4.21 -58.52 44.21
N ASP A 1175 -5.25 -57.71 44.31
CA ASP A 1175 -6.59 -58.22 44.66
C ASP A 1175 -7.22 -58.93 43.45
N GLU A 1176 -6.86 -60.19 43.23
CA GLU A 1176 -7.44 -61.07 42.20
C GLU A 1176 -8.68 -61.80 42.73
N ASN A 1177 -9.63 -61.05 43.32
CA ASN A 1177 -11.05 -61.38 43.48
C ASN A 1177 -11.41 -62.88 43.62
N ASP A 1178 -10.84 -63.56 44.61
CA ASP A 1178 -11.29 -64.85 45.13
C ASP A 1178 -12.10 -64.57 46.39
N GLY A 1179 -13.40 -64.84 46.36
CA GLY A 1179 -14.33 -64.62 47.48
C GLY A 1179 -14.00 -65.37 48.78
N THR A 1180 -12.89 -66.12 48.84
CA THR A 1180 -12.39 -66.80 50.03
C THR A 1180 -11.11 -66.19 50.62
N ASN A 1181 -10.49 -65.17 49.99
CA ASN A 1181 -9.25 -64.52 50.44
C ASN A 1181 -9.19 -63.01 50.09
N SER A 1182 -10.02 -62.17 50.72
CA SER A 1182 -9.91 -60.71 50.54
C SER A 1182 -8.53 -60.21 50.97
N LEU A 1183 -7.81 -59.52 50.07
CA LEU A 1183 -6.48 -58.98 50.38
C LEU A 1183 -6.50 -57.69 51.19
N VAL A 1184 -7.63 -57.00 51.18
CA VAL A 1184 -7.86 -55.79 51.96
C VAL A 1184 -9.23 -55.92 52.61
N SER A 1185 -9.25 -55.83 53.94
CA SER A 1185 -10.45 -55.74 54.77
C SER A 1185 -10.33 -54.50 55.64
N TRP A 1186 -11.39 -53.72 55.75
CA TRP A 1186 -11.41 -52.52 56.60
C TRP A 1186 -12.78 -52.34 57.25
N VAL A 1187 -12.80 -51.55 58.33
CA VAL A 1187 -14.04 -51.13 58.98
C VAL A 1187 -14.39 -49.75 58.46
N ASP A 1188 -15.55 -49.63 57.79
CA ASP A 1188 -16.03 -48.35 57.27
C ASP A 1188 -17.04 -47.66 58.18
N ASN A 1189 -17.45 -48.31 59.29
CA ASN A 1189 -18.56 -47.86 60.13
C ASN A 1189 -18.37 -48.07 61.64
N SER A 1190 -17.24 -47.68 62.24
CA SER A 1190 -17.15 -47.66 63.72
C SER A 1190 -17.91 -46.46 64.31
N ALA A 1191 -18.53 -46.65 65.49
CA ALA A 1191 -19.27 -45.61 66.21
C ALA A 1191 -18.36 -44.69 67.05
N ASN A 1192 -17.12 -44.43 66.59
CA ASN A 1192 -16.09 -43.69 67.32
C ASN A 1192 -15.72 -44.32 68.67
N SER A 1193 -15.77 -45.65 68.76
CA SER A 1193 -15.47 -46.41 69.96
C SER A 1193 -14.54 -47.57 69.58
N THR A 1194 -13.37 -47.63 70.20
CA THR A 1194 -12.39 -48.75 70.07
C THR A 1194 -12.91 -50.06 70.68
N ASN A 1195 -14.15 -50.06 71.21
CA ASN A 1195 -14.78 -51.19 71.88
C ASN A 1195 -16.00 -51.72 71.11
N ASP A 1196 -16.26 -51.21 69.90
CA ASP A 1196 -17.22 -51.85 69.02
C ASP A 1196 -16.63 -53.20 68.67
N ASN A 1197 -17.12 -54.26 69.33
CA ASN A 1197 -16.79 -55.62 68.95
C ASN A 1197 -17.03 -55.69 67.45
N ASP A 1198 -15.98 -55.96 66.70
CA ASP A 1198 -16.05 -56.31 65.31
C ASP A 1198 -16.96 -57.55 65.19
N THR A 1199 -18.26 -57.33 65.05
CA THR A 1199 -19.19 -58.45 65.00
C THR A 1199 -19.05 -59.07 63.63
N THR A 1200 -18.62 -60.32 63.58
CA THR A 1200 -18.92 -61.21 62.46
C THR A 1200 -20.38 -61.02 62.07
N TYR A 1201 -20.61 -60.46 60.88
CA TYR A 1201 -21.88 -60.43 60.15
C TYR A 1201 -23.13 -60.57 61.05
N ASP A 1202 -23.55 -59.50 61.73
CA ASP A 1202 -24.78 -59.49 62.55
C ASP A 1202 -26.07 -59.40 61.72
N GLY A 1203 -25.94 -59.43 60.39
CA GLY A 1203 -27.06 -59.39 59.46
C GLY A 1203 -27.42 -58.02 58.91
N THR A 1204 -26.69 -56.93 59.21
CA THR A 1204 -26.90 -55.66 58.45
C THR A 1204 -25.70 -54.82 58.03
N THR A 1205 -24.52 -54.86 58.67
CA THR A 1205 -23.28 -54.30 58.07
C THR A 1205 -22.04 -54.94 58.71
N GLY A 1206 -21.29 -55.73 57.93
CA GLY A 1206 -19.96 -56.24 58.29
C GLY A 1206 -18.89 -55.66 57.37
N PHE A 1207 -17.62 -55.79 57.76
CA PHE A 1207 -16.41 -55.36 57.04
C PHE A 1207 -16.54 -55.40 55.52
N ALA A 1208 -16.11 -54.32 54.86
CA ALA A 1208 -16.08 -54.28 53.41
C ALA A 1208 -14.98 -55.23 52.90
N ASN A 1209 -15.39 -56.29 52.22
CA ASN A 1209 -14.46 -57.16 51.50
C ASN A 1209 -13.93 -56.47 50.23
N GLY A 1210 -12.63 -56.59 49.99
CA GLY A 1210 -11.88 -56.00 48.88
C GLY A 1210 -12.66 -55.89 47.57
N PHE A 1211 -12.82 -54.66 47.09
CA PHE A 1211 -13.36 -54.31 45.78
C PHE A 1211 -12.25 -53.81 44.83
N PHE A 1212 -11.04 -53.57 45.34
CA PHE A 1212 -9.99 -52.87 44.62
C PHE A 1212 -9.23 -53.79 43.66
N ARG A 1213 -9.91 -54.26 42.62
CA ARG A 1213 -9.45 -55.21 41.59
C ARG A 1213 -8.16 -54.82 40.85
N LEU A 1214 -7.65 -53.60 41.02
CA LEU A 1214 -6.52 -53.02 40.29
C LEU A 1214 -5.66 -52.08 41.17
N LEU A 1215 -5.27 -52.50 42.37
CA LEU A 1215 -4.21 -51.82 43.13
C LEU A 1215 -2.88 -52.60 43.01
N PRO A 1216 -2.19 -52.64 41.85
CA PRO A 1216 -0.85 -53.22 41.79
C PRO A 1216 0.11 -52.31 42.56
N LEU A 1217 0.19 -52.51 43.87
CA LEU A 1217 1.20 -51.90 44.72
C LEU A 1217 2.31 -52.90 44.84
N SER A 1218 3.43 -52.58 44.20
CA SER A 1218 4.60 -53.42 44.22
C SER A 1218 5.73 -52.69 44.93
N GLY A 1219 6.34 -53.34 45.93
CA GLY A 1219 7.56 -52.84 46.57
C GLY A 1219 8.73 -52.76 45.59
N TYR A 1220 9.85 -52.19 46.04
CA TYR A 1220 11.06 -52.08 45.20
C TYR A 1220 11.57 -53.47 44.81
N GLN A 1221 12.01 -53.64 43.57
CA GLN A 1221 12.87 -54.75 43.19
C GLN A 1221 14.32 -54.32 43.42
N PHE A 1222 14.96 -54.83 44.45
CA PHE A 1222 16.38 -54.56 44.73
C PHE A 1222 17.24 -55.27 43.67
N LEU A 1223 17.52 -54.58 42.57
CA LEU A 1223 18.51 -54.96 41.55
C LEU A 1223 19.86 -54.32 41.90
N PRO A 1224 21.01 -54.90 41.48
CA PRO A 1224 22.34 -54.46 41.91
C PRO A 1224 22.66 -52.99 41.64
#